data_AF-A0A936EF74-F1
#
_entry.id   AF-A0A936EF74-F1
#
_cell.length_a   1.000
_cell.length_b   1.000
_cell.length_c   1.000
_cell.angle_alpha   90.00
_cell.angle_beta   90.00
_cell.angle_gamma   90.00
#
_symmetry.space_group_name_H-M   'P 1'
#
loop_
_entity.id
_entity.type
_entity.pdbx_description
1 polymer ?
#
loop_
_entity_poly.entity_id
_entity_poly.type
_entity_poly.pdbx_seq_one_letter_code
_entity_poly.pdbx_strand_id
1 'polypeptide(L)'
;MRPLRLSSLLSRIRAEHLCRELLQLAFALAVVVMLAGQTAALGNDIFRRAPASGSSGATATGSRDTAAAPVDSTIDTAGLLQRRAVEALNRTDTAIRAVNAAQQAARAAAAAAASSVPDGWATGGKPGGLQPLDLSAMDKWKGAAVPTTPNGAKPNEVVIVQDDQNALLTWKTFNIGKDTTLTFDQSKGGANAGQWIAFNHVQDPSAKPSQILGKLQTIGAGAADAQGKKPVGGQVFVINPNGILFGGASQVNVHALVASTLPINQNLVAQGLLANSGDEFLFSAAELDRKGRGAVERVYGDVTVEKGAQLVAPTNQDRNGGRISLFGANVTNEGTISTPDGQTILAAGLQIGLQAHNSNDPQVRGLDVFVGGVVPGAGTVTNSGLIEVHRGNATMTGRMVDQLGVIDSTTSVSYNGSVVLNASYAARSNYNESNSLSAAASSEPLFVATRTGTVTFGADSVTRIRPEWESTEKVVGTELALASKMDVRGLNIHLTGKAEVWAPSAELLFDAGRWYVEPNSTARTVKPLFVYEDAPGGESAGRAGGQIYLDAGAVVDVSGTTAVQASVSDNVIKVELRGSEFANSPVQRDGELRGETVQVDLREHGDWDASLNGGKGGYKWIGTPLADVQGYVNLVQRSIGELTTKGGSVTMNAGGALVLQPGASVDVSGGFTTFAAGEVRTTKIIEGNRIIDISKATPERKYDGIYLVTTTTTDPKWGTTKTSGGSVSESFLEAGYTEGAAGGSLTITASGMALDGALRGQTVVGERQRSQAPKAGGLKLTFKSQFMRGDLVSATPYWHSTLAPDITFRGTRTLPAVAEFKLMEDQDGHARALSAQRGAALELAPQLFGAEGFGSLSIDNTQGNTTLPAGTNLLGTAGGELTLAGANIVLGGSIRAPGGSLTFKAYNYSSLDDLWINDIEYRIENVFTPAPNRGVVSLGVGSKLDTAGLLVDDRTETGLASPLATKGGTVALEGYSVELAAGSGVDVSGGVVRSPTGKFTYGSGGAIRLAGGQDLGATNVLGGHLDLAGELSGYSGTVGGQLSLKAPSIQVGGTTARPTTLVFQPGFFQQGGFGAFKLEGLGEWTETRYQFVPGLLVVPGTAIDARQRSRFAIAGADSLMWAEPAVQSERALRNPVNLTFAATEHPKLGADFDARTDKLGLRVRGDLIVGAGTSITTDPKGSVSFSGNTVAINEGVAVTAPGGRISVKGGGGFQLVVRRRANGGR
;
A
#
# COMPACT_ATOMS: atom_id res chain seq x y z
N MET A 1 55.90 46.69 -0.96
CA MET A 1 57.37 46.88 -1.09
C MET A 1 58.11 45.69 -0.45
N ARG A 2 59.45 45.73 -0.48
CA ARG A 2 60.50 44.80 -0.01
C ARG A 2 60.35 44.13 1.40
N PRO A 3 61.18 43.10 1.75
CA PRO A 3 60.67 41.79 2.21
C PRO A 3 61.47 41.17 3.39
N LEU A 4 61.68 39.83 3.39
CA LEU A 4 62.53 38.97 4.27
C LEU A 4 61.79 38.42 5.53
N ARG A 5 61.77 37.10 5.81
CA ARG A 5 62.84 36.11 6.18
C ARG A 5 63.52 36.45 7.52
N LEU A 6 63.80 35.55 8.47
CA LEU A 6 63.59 34.09 8.72
C LEU A 6 63.75 33.88 10.28
N SER A 7 63.72 32.73 10.98
CA SER A 7 63.59 31.28 10.69
C SER A 7 63.29 30.49 12.00
N SER A 8 62.40 29.49 11.98
CA SER A 8 62.40 28.37 12.96
C SER A 8 61.66 27.14 12.42
N LEU A 9 62.35 26.01 12.26
CA LEU A 9 61.80 24.75 11.75
C LEU A 9 61.97 23.60 12.76
N LEU A 10 61.06 22.63 12.68
CA LEU A 10 61.24 21.21 13.06
C LEU A 10 61.68 20.88 14.51
N SER A 11 60.70 20.54 15.35
CA SER A 11 60.52 19.13 15.75
C SER A 11 59.10 18.89 16.28
N ARG A 12 58.66 17.61 16.31
CA ARG A 12 57.34 17.15 16.79
C ARG A 12 56.11 17.69 16.03
N ILE A 13 55.75 17.01 14.93
CA ILE A 13 54.40 16.59 14.48
C ILE A 13 54.62 15.87 13.13
N ARG A 14 54.81 14.54 13.19
CA ARG A 14 54.79 13.58 12.06
C ARG A 14 55.03 12.16 12.61
N ALA A 15 53.95 11.49 12.97
CA ALA A 15 53.95 10.08 13.35
C ALA A 15 52.59 9.42 13.03
N GLU A 16 51.49 10.07 13.42
CA GLU A 16 50.16 9.44 13.45
C GLU A 16 49.42 9.38 12.09
N HIS A 17 49.76 10.24 11.12
CA HIS A 17 49.10 10.22 9.81
C HIS A 17 49.65 9.17 8.83
N LEU A 18 50.96 8.89 8.82
CA LEU A 18 51.53 7.87 7.92
C LEU A 18 51.06 6.44 8.27
N CYS A 19 50.67 6.20 9.52
CA CYS A 19 50.24 4.88 9.97
C CYS A 19 48.81 4.50 9.51
N ARG A 20 47.93 5.48 9.20
CA ARG A 20 46.56 5.19 8.75
C ARG A 20 46.50 4.79 7.27
N GLU A 21 47.18 5.52 6.38
CA GLU A 21 47.12 5.23 4.94
C GLU A 21 47.85 3.93 4.57
N LEU A 22 48.99 3.62 5.21
CA LEU A 22 49.67 2.33 5.01
C LEU A 22 48.82 1.13 5.45
N LEU A 23 47.97 1.29 6.46
CA LEU A 23 47.05 0.24 6.90
C LEU A 23 45.90 0.02 5.90
N GLN A 24 45.38 1.10 5.31
CA GLN A 24 44.35 1.02 4.26
C GLN A 24 44.88 0.39 2.97
N LEU A 25 46.12 0.73 2.56
CA LEU A 25 46.74 0.16 1.36
C LEU A 25 47.03 -1.34 1.51
N ALA A 26 47.44 -1.79 2.71
CA ALA A 26 47.63 -3.20 3.02
C ALA A 26 46.31 -4.00 2.96
N PHE A 27 45.21 -3.41 3.44
CA PHE A 27 43.89 -4.06 3.42
C PHE A 27 43.35 -4.25 2.01
N ALA A 28 43.53 -3.25 1.13
CA ALA A 28 43.14 -3.34 -0.28
C ALA A 28 43.90 -4.45 -1.04
N LEU A 29 45.20 -4.63 -0.77
CA LEU A 29 46.01 -5.64 -1.45
C LEU A 29 45.65 -7.08 -1.03
N ALA A 30 45.22 -7.28 0.22
CA ALA A 30 44.79 -8.60 0.71
C ALA A 30 43.51 -9.11 0.02
N VAL A 31 42.55 -8.22 -0.25
CA VAL A 31 41.28 -8.57 -0.93
C VAL A 31 41.51 -9.02 -2.37
N VAL A 32 42.44 -8.37 -3.09
CA VAL A 32 42.77 -8.72 -4.49
C VAL A 32 43.38 -10.13 -4.60
N VAL A 33 44.13 -10.59 -3.59
CA VAL A 33 44.79 -11.92 -3.61
C VAL A 33 43.79 -13.07 -3.34
N MET A 34 42.72 -12.83 -2.56
CA MET A 34 41.71 -13.88 -2.30
C MET A 34 40.75 -14.12 -3.49
N LEU A 35 40.64 -13.18 -4.43
CA LEU A 35 39.75 -13.28 -5.58
C LEU A 35 40.25 -14.18 -6.73
N ALA A 36 41.48 -14.70 -6.64
CA ALA A 36 42.12 -15.48 -7.71
C ALA A 36 41.94 -17.00 -7.61
N GLY A 37 41.06 -17.49 -6.72
CA GLY A 37 41.20 -18.82 -6.10
C GLY A 37 40.01 -19.79 -6.10
N GLN A 38 38.97 -19.63 -6.92
CA GLN A 38 37.97 -20.71 -7.17
C GLN A 38 37.02 -20.41 -8.36
N THR A 39 37.29 -21.01 -9.52
CA THR A 39 36.37 -21.00 -10.68
C THR A 39 36.31 -22.38 -11.36
N ALA A 40 35.76 -23.37 -10.64
CA ALA A 40 35.34 -24.67 -11.16
C ALA A 40 34.27 -25.25 -10.21
N ALA A 41 33.11 -25.74 -10.67
CA ALA A 41 32.59 -25.74 -12.03
C ALA A 41 31.04 -25.71 -12.04
N LEU A 42 30.48 -24.90 -12.92
CA LEU A 42 29.14 -25.07 -13.49
C LEU A 42 29.26 -24.81 -15.00
N GLY A 43 28.97 -25.81 -15.81
CA GLY A 43 29.06 -25.74 -17.27
C GLY A 43 27.84 -26.40 -17.91
N ASN A 44 27.54 -26.00 -19.14
CA ASN A 44 26.38 -26.35 -19.96
C ASN A 44 25.05 -25.71 -19.47
N ASP A 45 24.20 -25.17 -20.36
CA ASP A 45 24.42 -24.78 -21.76
C ASP A 45 23.47 -23.64 -22.18
N ILE A 46 23.99 -22.41 -22.19
CA ILE A 46 23.31 -21.24 -22.76
C ILE A 46 24.36 -20.38 -23.49
N PHE A 47 24.62 -20.65 -24.77
CA PHE A 47 24.91 -19.63 -25.80
C PHE A 47 25.20 -20.28 -27.18
N ARG A 48 24.17 -20.42 -28.03
CA ARG A 48 24.34 -20.67 -29.47
C ARG A 48 23.34 -19.91 -30.35
N ARG A 49 23.71 -18.69 -30.74
CA ARG A 49 23.37 -18.15 -32.07
C ARG A 49 24.54 -17.28 -32.56
N ALA A 50 24.98 -17.50 -33.79
CA ALA A 50 26.19 -16.87 -34.34
C ALA A 50 25.93 -15.42 -34.78
N PRO A 51 26.96 -14.54 -34.75
CA PRO A 51 26.86 -13.16 -35.23
C PRO A 51 26.89 -13.09 -36.76
N ALA A 52 26.16 -12.14 -37.33
CA ALA A 52 26.31 -11.70 -38.72
C ALA A 52 27.10 -10.37 -38.75
N SER A 53 27.95 -10.20 -39.76
CA SER A 53 28.92 -9.10 -39.86
C SER A 53 28.27 -7.75 -40.17
N GLY A 54 28.71 -6.69 -39.47
CA GLY A 54 28.49 -5.31 -39.92
C GLY A 54 29.42 -4.89 -41.07
N SER A 55 28.99 -3.89 -41.84
CA SER A 55 29.83 -3.13 -42.78
C SER A 55 29.40 -1.65 -42.78
N SER A 56 30.24 -0.75 -43.28
CA SER A 56 30.26 0.65 -42.86
C SER A 56 29.85 1.69 -43.92
N GLY A 57 28.96 2.60 -43.51
CA GLY A 57 29.06 4.04 -43.76
C GLY A 57 28.77 4.60 -45.17
N ALA A 58 27.71 5.42 -45.27
CA ALA A 58 27.60 6.50 -46.25
C ALA A 58 26.66 7.61 -45.73
N THR A 59 26.90 8.86 -46.12
CA THR A 59 26.09 10.04 -45.75
C THR A 59 25.30 10.57 -46.96
N ALA A 60 23.99 10.82 -46.80
CA ALA A 60 23.21 11.67 -47.71
C ALA A 60 21.92 12.17 -47.04
N THR A 61 21.46 13.36 -47.44
CA THR A 61 20.23 14.02 -46.97
C THR A 61 19.02 13.68 -47.83
N GLY A 62 17.83 13.55 -47.23
CA GLY A 62 16.56 13.54 -47.96
C GLY A 62 15.33 13.47 -47.05
N SER A 63 14.46 14.47 -47.10
CA SER A 63 13.21 14.52 -46.33
C SER A 63 12.06 13.79 -47.04
N ARG A 64 11.27 13.02 -46.29
CA ARG A 64 9.88 12.69 -46.63
C ARG A 64 9.12 12.24 -45.38
N ASP A 65 7.89 12.72 -45.23
CA ASP A 65 6.97 12.21 -44.22
C ASP A 65 6.59 10.75 -44.52
N THR A 66 6.68 9.91 -43.49
CA THR A 66 6.01 8.61 -43.45
C THR A 66 5.36 8.48 -42.08
N ALA A 67 4.07 8.14 -42.04
CA ALA A 67 3.33 7.99 -40.80
C ALA A 67 4.02 6.98 -39.86
N ALA A 68 3.99 7.25 -38.56
CA ALA A 68 4.59 6.38 -37.56
C ALA A 68 3.92 4.99 -37.58
N ALA A 69 4.64 3.98 -38.07
CA ALA A 69 4.32 2.59 -37.80
C ALA A 69 4.43 2.35 -36.28
N PRO A 70 3.58 1.49 -35.69
CA PRO A 70 3.69 1.17 -34.27
C PRO A 70 5.05 0.51 -34.00
N VAL A 71 5.77 1.02 -33.00
CA VAL A 71 6.98 0.38 -32.50
C VAL A 71 6.56 -0.83 -31.68
N ASP A 72 6.60 -2.02 -32.28
CA ASP A 72 6.56 -3.28 -31.53
C ASP A 72 7.90 -3.45 -30.80
N SER A 73 7.97 -2.82 -29.63
CA SER A 73 8.93 -3.12 -28.59
C SER A 73 8.18 -3.77 -27.43
N THR A 74 7.78 -5.02 -27.63
CA THR A 74 7.31 -5.92 -26.57
C THR A 74 8.41 -6.10 -25.52
N ILE A 75 8.44 -5.22 -24.52
CA ILE A 75 9.33 -5.32 -23.36
C ILE A 75 8.95 -6.59 -22.59
N ASP A 76 9.91 -7.52 -22.48
CA ASP A 76 9.81 -8.66 -21.56
C ASP A 76 9.79 -8.15 -20.10
N THR A 77 8.58 -7.82 -19.66
CA THR A 77 8.32 -7.28 -18.31
C THR A 77 8.55 -8.36 -17.26
N ALA A 78 8.30 -9.63 -17.57
CA ALA A 78 8.57 -10.75 -16.68
C ALA A 78 10.09 -10.91 -16.44
N GLY A 79 10.89 -10.95 -17.49
CA GLY A 79 12.35 -10.98 -17.39
C GLY A 79 12.98 -9.68 -16.86
N LEU A 80 12.31 -8.54 -16.98
CA LEU A 80 12.73 -7.29 -16.31
C LEU A 80 12.49 -7.35 -14.79
N LEU A 81 11.29 -7.75 -14.36
CA LEU A 81 10.95 -7.88 -12.94
C LEU A 81 11.77 -8.99 -12.26
N GLN A 82 11.94 -10.14 -12.92
CA GLN A 82 12.78 -11.24 -12.42
C GLN A 82 14.24 -10.80 -12.19
N ARG A 83 14.81 -9.98 -13.09
CA ARG A 83 16.16 -9.42 -12.88
C ARG A 83 16.23 -8.51 -11.65
N ARG A 84 15.26 -7.61 -11.47
CA ARG A 84 15.20 -6.73 -10.28
C ARG A 84 15.07 -7.53 -8.98
N ALA A 85 14.19 -8.52 -8.93
CA ALA A 85 14.01 -9.38 -7.75
C ALA A 85 15.30 -10.16 -7.41
N VAL A 86 15.99 -10.70 -8.42
CA VAL A 86 17.29 -11.36 -8.25
C VAL A 86 18.38 -10.37 -7.83
N GLU A 87 18.37 -9.13 -8.33
CA GLU A 87 19.30 -8.06 -7.91
C GLU A 87 19.06 -7.60 -6.47
N ALA A 88 17.81 -7.49 -6.00
CA ALA A 88 17.47 -7.17 -4.61
C ALA A 88 17.87 -8.30 -3.64
N LEU A 89 17.54 -9.55 -3.97
CA LEU A 89 17.95 -10.70 -3.16
C LEU A 89 19.48 -10.80 -3.05
N ASN A 90 20.20 -10.69 -4.19
CA ASN A 90 21.67 -10.73 -4.18
C ASN A 90 22.31 -9.57 -3.39
N ARG A 91 21.73 -8.36 -3.40
CA ARG A 91 22.24 -7.24 -2.59
C ARG A 91 22.03 -7.51 -1.10
N THR A 92 20.82 -7.83 -0.67
CA THR A 92 20.54 -8.12 0.75
C THR A 92 21.33 -9.31 1.29
N ASP A 93 21.38 -10.44 0.57
CA ASP A 93 22.18 -11.61 0.99
C ASP A 93 23.69 -11.34 0.98
N THR A 94 24.19 -10.38 0.18
CA THR A 94 25.61 -9.99 0.22
C THR A 94 25.93 -9.13 1.43
N ALA A 95 25.08 -8.16 1.76
CA ALA A 95 25.22 -7.37 2.99
C ALA A 95 25.16 -8.26 4.24
N ILE A 96 24.23 -9.21 4.30
CA ILE A 96 24.02 -10.10 5.44
C ILE A 96 25.18 -11.10 5.60
N ARG A 97 25.74 -11.62 4.50
CA ARG A 97 26.97 -12.42 4.54
C ARG A 97 28.18 -11.60 4.99
N ALA A 98 28.30 -10.34 4.55
CA ALA A 98 29.38 -9.44 4.98
C ALA A 98 29.30 -9.10 6.48
N VAL A 99 28.10 -8.81 7.01
CA VAL A 99 27.88 -8.62 8.44
C VAL A 99 28.20 -9.90 9.21
N ASN A 100 27.68 -11.06 8.80
CA ASN A 100 27.97 -12.33 9.47
C ASN A 100 29.46 -12.68 9.50
N ALA A 101 30.19 -12.49 8.40
CA ALA A 101 31.64 -12.66 8.38
C ALA A 101 32.35 -11.69 9.34
N ALA A 102 31.90 -10.44 9.41
CA ALA A 102 32.45 -9.44 10.32
C ALA A 102 32.12 -9.73 11.80
N GLN A 103 30.96 -10.34 12.11
CA GLN A 103 30.64 -10.84 13.45
C GLN A 103 31.58 -11.99 13.86
N GLN A 104 31.80 -12.95 12.95
CA GLN A 104 32.69 -14.09 13.21
C GLN A 104 34.14 -13.64 13.43
N ALA A 105 34.65 -12.72 12.61
CA ALA A 105 35.99 -12.15 12.75
C ALA A 105 36.16 -11.36 14.07
N ALA A 106 35.16 -10.54 14.44
CA ALA A 106 35.19 -9.79 15.70
C ALA A 106 35.15 -10.74 16.91
N ARG A 107 34.33 -11.79 16.89
CA ARG A 107 34.29 -12.82 17.93
C ARG A 107 35.62 -13.56 18.09
N ALA A 108 36.28 -13.91 16.99
CA ALA A 108 37.60 -14.54 17.02
C ALA A 108 38.67 -13.62 17.63
N ALA A 109 38.64 -12.32 17.29
CA ALA A 109 39.54 -11.32 17.89
C ALA A 109 39.26 -11.11 19.40
N ALA A 110 37.98 -10.99 19.78
CA ALA A 110 37.58 -10.83 21.18
C ALA A 110 37.91 -12.05 22.05
N ALA A 111 37.76 -13.27 21.51
CA ALA A 111 38.16 -14.51 22.19
C ALA A 111 39.68 -14.64 22.38
N ALA A 112 40.48 -13.98 21.54
CA ALA A 112 41.94 -13.90 21.67
C ALA A 112 42.42 -12.74 22.55
N ALA A 113 41.53 -11.81 22.95
CA ALA A 113 41.88 -10.65 23.75
C ALA A 113 42.15 -11.02 25.22
N ALA A 114 43.11 -10.33 25.84
CA ALA A 114 43.34 -10.42 27.27
C ALA A 114 42.22 -9.70 28.03
N SER A 115 41.58 -10.38 28.99
CA SER A 115 40.55 -9.78 29.85
C SER A 115 41.08 -9.51 31.26
N SER A 116 40.67 -8.37 31.82
CA SER A 116 40.88 -8.01 33.23
C SER A 116 39.71 -8.39 34.14
N VAL A 117 38.66 -9.04 33.61
CA VAL A 117 37.53 -9.54 34.39
C VAL A 117 37.89 -10.91 34.99
N PRO A 118 37.87 -11.09 36.33
CA PRO A 118 38.14 -12.39 36.93
C PRO A 118 37.07 -13.43 36.56
N ASP A 119 37.51 -14.64 36.23
CA ASP A 119 36.61 -15.75 35.96
C ASP A 119 36.00 -16.36 37.24
N GLY A 120 34.86 -17.05 37.07
CA GLY A 120 34.15 -17.75 38.13
C GLY A 120 33.48 -16.87 39.17
N TRP A 121 33.09 -17.49 40.29
CA TRP A 121 32.46 -16.82 41.43
C TRP A 121 33.38 -16.80 42.66
N ALA A 122 33.17 -15.82 43.56
CA ALA A 122 34.06 -15.62 44.69
C ALA A 122 34.02 -16.77 45.71
N THR A 123 35.14 -17.50 45.80
CA THR A 123 35.32 -18.68 46.67
C THR A 123 36.57 -18.53 47.53
N GLY A 124 36.50 -18.95 48.79
CA GLY A 124 37.67 -19.06 49.69
C GLY A 124 38.51 -17.78 49.85
N GLY A 125 37.89 -16.59 49.77
CA GLY A 125 38.58 -15.30 49.85
C GLY A 125 39.23 -14.80 48.56
N LYS A 126 39.08 -15.51 47.43
CA LYS A 126 39.52 -15.03 46.11
C LYS A 126 38.41 -14.24 45.41
N PRO A 127 38.70 -13.09 44.78
CA PRO A 127 37.71 -12.32 44.03
C PRO A 127 37.42 -12.97 42.65
N GLY A 128 36.26 -13.58 42.50
CA GLY A 128 35.68 -13.92 41.20
C GLY A 128 34.93 -12.73 40.57
N GLY A 129 34.52 -12.85 39.31
CA GLY A 129 33.71 -11.83 38.62
C GLY A 129 32.27 -11.75 39.14
N LEU A 130 31.74 -12.90 39.55
CA LEU A 130 30.43 -13.03 40.21
C LEU A 130 30.59 -12.97 41.74
N GLN A 131 30.04 -11.92 42.36
CA GLN A 131 30.09 -11.69 43.81
C GLN A 131 28.69 -11.32 44.33
N PRO A 132 27.98 -12.21 45.06
CA PRO A 132 26.77 -11.86 45.78
C PRO A 132 27.03 -10.70 46.77
N LEU A 133 26.03 -9.84 47.02
CA LEU A 133 26.23 -8.64 47.84
C LEU A 133 26.46 -8.98 49.31
N ASP A 134 25.62 -9.85 49.85
CA ASP A 134 25.67 -10.33 51.23
C ASP A 134 24.89 -11.65 51.29
N LEU A 135 25.56 -12.75 51.65
CA LEU A 135 24.94 -14.08 51.81
C LEU A 135 24.46 -14.36 53.24
N SER A 136 24.73 -13.46 54.19
CA SER A 136 24.18 -13.52 55.55
C SER A 136 22.82 -12.82 55.64
N ALA A 137 22.61 -11.75 54.85
CA ALA A 137 21.31 -11.09 54.68
C ALA A 137 20.43 -11.84 53.65
N MET A 138 19.83 -12.96 54.06
CA MET A 138 18.95 -13.79 53.21
C MET A 138 17.77 -13.05 52.57
N ASP A 139 17.40 -11.85 53.04
CA ASP A 139 16.42 -11.01 52.34
C ASP A 139 16.85 -10.54 50.94
N LYS A 140 18.15 -10.59 50.64
CA LYS A 140 18.76 -10.14 49.37
C LYS A 140 19.07 -11.28 48.39
N TRP A 141 18.85 -12.54 48.79
CA TRP A 141 19.08 -13.73 47.97
C TRP A 141 17.97 -14.76 48.22
N LYS A 142 16.95 -14.80 47.34
CA LYS A 142 15.75 -15.63 47.49
C LYS A 142 15.42 -16.39 46.21
N GLY A 143 14.72 -17.52 46.35
CA GLY A 143 14.21 -18.33 45.25
C GLY A 143 15.23 -19.17 44.49
N ALA A 144 16.50 -19.17 44.88
CA ALA A 144 17.53 -20.03 44.31
C ALA A 144 18.64 -20.35 45.31
N ALA A 145 19.29 -21.50 45.13
CA ALA A 145 20.51 -21.88 45.83
C ALA A 145 21.65 -20.86 45.57
N VAL A 146 22.62 -20.80 46.50
CA VAL A 146 23.85 -20.04 46.28
C VAL A 146 24.64 -20.62 45.08
N PRO A 147 25.50 -19.83 44.40
CA PRO A 147 26.24 -20.32 43.25
C PRO A 147 27.15 -21.50 43.62
N THR A 148 27.31 -22.46 42.71
CA THR A 148 28.14 -23.65 42.90
C THR A 148 29.00 -23.93 41.67
N THR A 149 30.15 -24.57 41.86
CA THR A 149 30.90 -25.24 40.78
C THR A 149 30.64 -26.75 40.87
N PRO A 150 30.09 -27.42 39.85
CA PRO A 150 29.82 -28.85 39.92
C PRO A 150 31.08 -29.69 40.19
N ASN A 151 30.95 -30.78 40.96
CA ASN A 151 32.09 -31.64 41.29
C ASN A 151 32.69 -32.28 40.02
N GLY A 152 33.93 -31.91 39.70
CA GLY A 152 34.65 -32.35 38.49
C GLY A 152 34.61 -31.36 37.32
N ALA A 153 33.83 -30.28 37.41
CA ALA A 153 33.84 -29.20 36.42
C ALA A 153 35.07 -28.28 36.55
N LYS A 154 35.30 -27.43 35.56
CA LYS A 154 36.31 -26.35 35.66
C LYS A 154 35.85 -25.32 36.70
N PRO A 155 36.77 -24.62 37.41
CA PRO A 155 36.40 -23.58 38.39
C PRO A 155 35.63 -22.38 37.81
N ASN A 156 35.52 -22.30 36.48
CA ASN A 156 34.83 -21.24 35.75
C ASN A 156 33.39 -21.63 35.35
N GLU A 157 32.96 -22.87 35.61
CA GLU A 157 31.58 -23.33 35.36
C GLU A 157 30.74 -23.09 36.63
N VAL A 158 29.84 -22.11 36.56
CA VAL A 158 29.04 -21.65 37.71
C VAL A 158 27.58 -22.00 37.49
N VAL A 159 26.98 -22.74 38.43
CA VAL A 159 25.58 -23.16 38.39
C VAL A 159 24.82 -22.56 39.56
N ILE A 160 23.70 -21.92 39.26
CA ILE A 160 22.68 -21.47 40.21
C ILE A 160 21.43 -22.32 39.95
N VAL A 161 21.08 -23.16 40.91
CA VAL A 161 19.83 -23.95 40.85
C VAL A 161 18.71 -23.07 41.39
N GLN A 162 17.71 -22.80 40.56
CA GLN A 162 16.51 -22.06 40.96
C GLN A 162 15.52 -23.01 41.65
N ASP A 163 14.88 -22.53 42.71
CA ASP A 163 13.99 -23.29 43.59
C ASP A 163 12.53 -22.83 43.51
N ASP A 164 12.30 -21.51 43.37
CA ASP A 164 10.98 -20.88 43.23
C ASP A 164 10.80 -20.25 41.84
N GLN A 165 9.56 -20.01 41.41
CA GLN A 165 9.27 -19.38 40.12
C GLN A 165 9.96 -18.03 39.91
N ASN A 166 10.09 -17.21 40.97
CA ASN A 166 10.80 -15.94 40.94
C ASN A 166 11.99 -15.98 41.92
N ALA A 167 13.21 -15.91 41.39
CA ALA A 167 14.42 -15.73 42.18
C ALA A 167 14.86 -14.26 42.19
N LEU A 168 15.24 -13.74 43.36
CA LEU A 168 15.73 -12.37 43.54
C LEU A 168 17.14 -12.39 44.13
N LEU A 169 18.12 -12.01 43.31
CA LEU A 169 19.53 -12.23 43.54
C LEU A 169 20.27 -10.88 43.52
N THR A 170 20.72 -10.40 44.69
CA THR A 170 21.45 -9.14 44.80
C THR A 170 22.95 -9.36 44.73
N TRP A 171 23.61 -8.73 43.77
CA TRP A 171 25.04 -8.87 43.48
C TRP A 171 25.80 -7.60 43.85
N LYS A 172 26.99 -7.76 44.43
CA LYS A 172 28.01 -6.70 44.47
C LYS A 172 28.63 -6.52 43.10
N THR A 173 28.97 -7.62 42.41
CA THR A 173 29.42 -7.60 41.02
C THR A 173 28.79 -8.74 40.24
N PHE A 174 28.29 -8.44 39.04
CA PHE A 174 27.76 -9.42 38.09
C PHE A 174 28.59 -9.34 36.80
N ASN A 175 29.81 -9.88 36.87
CA ASN A 175 30.70 -9.98 35.72
C ASN A 175 30.94 -11.44 35.36
N ILE A 176 30.77 -11.80 34.09
CA ILE A 176 31.01 -13.14 33.57
C ILE A 176 32.31 -13.09 32.77
N GLY A 177 33.42 -13.52 33.39
CA GLY A 177 34.74 -13.57 32.75
C GLY A 177 34.74 -14.39 31.46
N LYS A 178 35.74 -14.19 30.60
CA LYS A 178 35.75 -14.73 29.23
C LYS A 178 35.71 -16.26 29.15
N ASP A 179 36.24 -16.95 30.17
CA ASP A 179 36.27 -18.41 30.26
C ASP A 179 35.16 -18.95 31.20
N THR A 180 34.30 -18.06 31.71
CA THR A 180 33.21 -18.36 32.65
C THR A 180 31.95 -18.77 31.91
N THR A 181 31.26 -19.80 32.44
CA THR A 181 29.92 -20.20 31.98
C THR A 181 28.97 -20.16 33.17
N LEU A 182 28.09 -19.17 33.19
CA LEU A 182 27.00 -19.05 34.18
C LEU A 182 25.74 -19.77 33.67
N THR A 183 25.25 -20.72 34.46
CA THR A 183 24.08 -21.53 34.16
C THR A 183 23.02 -21.34 35.25
N PHE A 184 21.82 -20.91 34.85
CA PHE A 184 20.64 -20.96 35.71
C PHE A 184 19.88 -22.27 35.43
N ASP A 185 19.93 -23.23 36.35
CA ASP A 185 19.14 -24.45 36.24
C ASP A 185 17.75 -24.21 36.83
N GLN A 186 16.77 -24.08 35.93
CA GLN A 186 15.36 -23.83 36.21
C GLN A 186 14.52 -25.10 35.96
N SER A 187 15.15 -26.29 35.88
CA SER A 187 14.45 -27.55 35.58
C SER A 187 13.44 -27.96 36.65
N LYS A 188 13.51 -27.38 37.87
CA LYS A 188 12.48 -27.56 38.91
C LYS A 188 11.11 -26.99 38.52
N GLY A 189 11.04 -26.07 37.55
CA GLY A 189 9.79 -25.53 37.03
C GLY A 189 8.94 -26.49 36.20
N GLY A 190 9.47 -27.67 35.84
CA GLY A 190 8.74 -28.62 35.00
C GLY A 190 8.32 -27.99 33.67
N ALA A 191 7.08 -28.23 33.25
CA ALA A 191 6.49 -27.59 32.06
C ALA A 191 6.46 -26.05 32.14
N ASN A 192 6.42 -25.49 33.36
CA ASN A 192 6.38 -24.03 33.58
C ASN A 192 7.78 -23.39 33.64
N ALA A 193 8.86 -24.13 33.36
CA ALA A 193 10.23 -23.58 33.41
C ALA A 193 10.42 -22.32 32.54
N GLY A 194 9.73 -22.22 31.39
CA GLY A 194 9.74 -21.00 30.55
C GLY A 194 9.15 -19.74 31.23
N GLN A 195 8.32 -19.92 32.25
CA GLN A 195 7.70 -18.86 33.05
C GLN A 195 8.50 -18.49 34.31
N TRP A 196 9.64 -19.16 34.56
CA TRP A 196 10.50 -18.87 35.72
C TRP A 196 11.44 -17.70 35.42
N ILE A 197 11.66 -16.84 36.42
CA ILE A 197 12.43 -15.59 36.28
C ILE A 197 13.55 -15.54 37.32
N ALA A 198 14.77 -15.23 36.88
CA ALA A 198 15.90 -14.90 37.73
C ALA A 198 16.23 -13.40 37.65
N PHE A 199 15.87 -12.64 38.68
CA PHE A 199 16.16 -11.20 38.81
C PHE A 199 17.55 -10.98 39.43
N ASN A 200 18.52 -10.54 38.63
CA ASN A 200 19.88 -10.23 39.06
C ASN A 200 20.05 -8.71 39.19
N HIS A 201 20.01 -8.21 40.43
CA HIS A 201 20.12 -6.78 40.73
C HIS A 201 21.54 -6.44 41.21
N VAL A 202 22.21 -5.50 40.56
CA VAL A 202 23.63 -5.19 40.82
C VAL A 202 23.76 -3.88 41.60
N GLN A 203 24.47 -3.96 42.73
CA GLN A 203 24.81 -2.85 43.62
C GLN A 203 26.33 -2.79 43.81
N ASP A 204 27.07 -2.48 42.74
CA ASP A 204 28.52 -2.32 42.81
C ASP A 204 28.90 -0.97 43.47
N PRO A 205 29.52 -0.96 44.66
CA PRO A 205 30.01 0.28 45.28
C PRO A 205 31.13 0.97 44.49
N SER A 206 31.68 0.29 43.48
CA SER A 206 32.67 0.82 42.54
C SER A 206 32.04 1.58 41.35
N ALA A 207 30.70 1.61 41.26
CA ALA A 207 29.93 2.22 40.18
C ALA A 207 30.30 1.72 38.76
N LYS A 208 30.62 0.41 38.59
CA LYS A 208 31.02 -0.17 37.29
C LYS A 208 29.87 -0.88 36.56
N PRO A 209 29.89 -0.87 35.21
CA PRO A 209 28.95 -1.65 34.41
C PRO A 209 29.20 -3.16 34.56
N SER A 210 28.16 -3.96 34.34
CA SER A 210 28.25 -5.42 34.29
C SER A 210 28.94 -5.85 32.99
N GLN A 211 30.07 -6.56 33.09
CA GLN A 211 30.83 -7.05 31.93
C GLN A 211 30.57 -8.53 31.73
N ILE A 212 29.83 -8.87 30.68
CA ILE A 212 29.48 -10.23 30.28
C ILE A 212 30.34 -10.57 29.07
N LEU A 213 31.42 -11.33 29.30
CA LEU A 213 32.42 -11.68 28.28
C LEU A 213 32.39 -13.17 27.92
N GLY A 214 32.04 -14.03 28.89
CA GLY A 214 31.85 -15.47 28.71
C GLY A 214 30.42 -15.86 28.34
N LYS A 215 29.94 -16.96 28.91
CA LYS A 215 28.64 -17.56 28.58
C LYS A 215 27.59 -17.38 29.68
N LEU A 216 26.34 -17.16 29.27
CA LEU A 216 25.16 -17.12 30.12
C LEU A 216 24.06 -18.00 29.52
N GLN A 217 23.52 -18.96 30.27
CA GLN A 217 22.50 -19.89 29.76
C GLN A 217 21.47 -20.28 30.82
N THR A 218 20.25 -20.62 30.39
CA THR A 218 19.23 -21.25 31.24
C THR A 218 18.99 -22.69 30.82
N ILE A 219 18.69 -23.56 31.78
CA ILE A 219 18.34 -24.97 31.58
C ILE A 219 16.92 -25.22 32.07
N GLY A 220 16.10 -25.84 31.23
CA GLY A 220 14.71 -26.19 31.50
C GLY A 220 14.52 -27.66 31.90
N ALA A 221 13.26 -28.04 32.12
CA ALA A 221 12.89 -29.42 32.40
C ALA A 221 12.77 -30.23 31.09
N GLY A 222 13.30 -31.46 31.11
CA GLY A 222 13.17 -32.41 30.00
C GLY A 222 14.41 -33.29 29.82
N ALA A 223 14.29 -34.27 28.94
CA ALA A 223 15.44 -34.99 28.42
C ALA A 223 16.28 -34.07 27.51
N ALA A 224 17.57 -34.35 27.37
CA ALA A 224 18.39 -33.74 26.33
C ALA A 224 17.96 -34.23 24.94
N ASP A 225 18.21 -33.42 23.91
CA ASP A 225 18.06 -33.84 22.52
C ASP A 225 19.10 -34.89 22.11
N ALA A 226 19.00 -35.37 20.86
CA ALA A 226 19.93 -36.37 20.31
C ALA A 226 21.38 -35.87 20.18
N GLN A 227 21.63 -34.58 20.44
CA GLN A 227 22.94 -33.91 20.44
C GLN A 227 23.43 -33.63 21.87
N GLY A 228 22.68 -34.04 22.90
CA GLY A 228 23.03 -33.88 24.31
C GLY A 228 22.69 -32.51 24.91
N LYS A 229 22.00 -31.64 24.17
CA LYS A 229 21.59 -30.31 24.65
C LYS A 229 20.27 -30.43 25.43
N LYS A 230 20.25 -29.98 26.69
CA LYS A 230 18.99 -29.84 27.46
C LYS A 230 18.10 -28.74 26.86
N PRO A 231 16.78 -28.78 27.08
CA PRO A 231 15.89 -27.65 26.80
C PRO A 231 16.40 -26.38 27.47
N VAL A 232 16.19 -25.23 26.82
CA VAL A 232 16.47 -23.93 27.42
C VAL A 232 15.45 -23.68 28.55
N GLY A 233 15.87 -23.01 29.62
CA GLY A 233 15.03 -22.71 30.78
C GLY A 233 14.12 -21.52 30.53
N GLY A 234 13.87 -20.76 31.59
CA GLY A 234 13.10 -19.51 31.55
C GLY A 234 13.96 -18.29 31.31
N GLN A 235 13.68 -17.27 32.12
CA GLN A 235 13.98 -15.87 31.88
C GLN A 235 15.09 -15.38 32.82
N VAL A 236 15.99 -14.55 32.32
CA VAL A 236 17.06 -13.90 33.10
C VAL A 236 16.94 -12.39 32.95
N PHE A 237 16.75 -11.71 34.08
CA PHE A 237 16.77 -10.26 34.17
C PHE A 237 18.11 -9.84 34.78
N VAL A 238 18.77 -8.84 34.19
CA VAL A 238 20.01 -8.25 34.69
C VAL A 238 19.79 -6.74 34.81
N ILE A 239 19.85 -6.22 36.03
CA ILE A 239 19.59 -4.81 36.35
C ILE A 239 20.87 -4.18 36.93
N ASN A 240 21.55 -3.32 36.17
CA ASN A 240 22.71 -2.56 36.65
C ASN A 240 22.65 -1.08 36.19
N PRO A 241 22.32 -0.13 37.10
CA PRO A 241 22.32 1.31 36.82
C PRO A 241 23.59 1.90 36.25
N ASN A 242 24.74 1.25 36.44
CA ASN A 242 26.04 1.72 35.97
C ASN A 242 26.35 1.33 34.52
N GLY A 243 25.48 0.53 33.86
CA GLY A 243 25.67 0.04 32.50
C GLY A 243 25.74 -1.50 32.40
N ILE A 244 25.51 -2.03 31.19
CA ILE A 244 25.66 -3.45 30.87
C ILE A 244 26.39 -3.60 29.53
N LEU A 245 27.47 -4.38 29.52
CA LEU A 245 28.31 -4.65 28.35
C LEU A 245 28.34 -6.15 28.06
N PHE A 246 27.81 -6.55 26.91
CA PHE A 246 28.02 -7.89 26.34
C PHE A 246 29.19 -7.82 25.38
N GLY A 247 30.37 -8.29 25.81
CA GLY A 247 31.61 -8.16 25.04
C GLY A 247 31.67 -9.11 23.85
N GLY A 248 32.53 -8.82 22.86
CA GLY A 248 32.51 -9.47 21.54
C GLY A 248 32.72 -11.00 21.51
N ALA A 249 33.16 -11.62 22.60
CA ALA A 249 33.28 -13.08 22.73
C ALA A 249 32.03 -13.76 23.33
N SER A 250 31.10 -12.98 23.88
CA SER A 250 30.04 -13.45 24.77
C SER A 250 28.93 -14.23 24.06
N GLN A 251 28.33 -15.18 24.79
CA GLN A 251 27.30 -16.08 24.27
C GLN A 251 26.18 -16.22 25.31
N VAL A 252 25.01 -15.66 25.00
CA VAL A 252 23.80 -15.75 25.83
C VAL A 252 22.77 -16.64 25.14
N ASN A 253 22.25 -17.64 25.85
CA ASN A 253 21.25 -18.60 25.34
C ASN A 253 20.18 -18.86 26.42
N VAL A 254 19.10 -18.08 26.41
CA VAL A 254 18.04 -18.07 27.44
C VAL A 254 16.67 -17.87 26.77
N HIS A 255 15.56 -18.36 27.34
CA HIS A 255 14.25 -18.20 26.69
C HIS A 255 13.73 -16.76 26.77
N ALA A 256 14.09 -16.00 27.81
CA ALA A 256 14.06 -14.55 27.73
C ALA A 256 15.23 -13.87 28.43
N LEU A 257 15.72 -12.78 27.84
CA LEU A 257 16.71 -11.88 28.42
C LEU A 257 16.10 -10.49 28.59
N VAL A 258 16.21 -9.92 29.78
CA VAL A 258 15.96 -8.48 30.01
C VAL A 258 17.20 -7.85 30.62
N ALA A 259 17.94 -7.08 29.83
CA ALA A 259 19.08 -6.31 30.32
C ALA A 259 18.66 -4.85 30.48
N SER A 260 18.64 -4.36 31.72
CA SER A 260 18.20 -3.01 32.05
C SER A 260 19.24 -2.22 32.83
N THR A 261 19.52 -0.98 32.45
CA THR A 261 20.17 -0.02 33.36
C THR A 261 19.14 0.76 34.18
N LEU A 262 17.90 0.82 33.71
CA LEU A 262 16.80 1.45 34.44
C LEU A 262 16.33 0.58 35.64
N PRO A 263 16.10 1.17 36.82
CA PRO A 263 15.48 0.50 37.97
C PRO A 263 14.10 -0.08 37.63
N ILE A 264 13.77 -1.22 38.24
CA ILE A 264 12.49 -1.92 38.04
C ILE A 264 11.46 -1.55 39.12
N ASN A 265 10.20 -1.44 38.72
CA ASN A 265 9.05 -1.25 39.60
C ASN A 265 8.77 -2.54 40.42
N GLN A 266 8.35 -2.42 41.68
CA GLN A 266 7.95 -3.57 42.51
C GLN A 266 6.79 -4.36 41.89
N ASN A 267 5.89 -3.71 41.17
CA ASN A 267 4.81 -4.37 40.43
C ASN A 267 5.33 -5.36 39.38
N LEU A 268 6.48 -5.09 38.74
CA LEU A 268 7.13 -6.03 37.81
C LEU A 268 7.63 -7.30 38.52
N VAL A 269 8.10 -7.18 39.76
CA VAL A 269 8.60 -8.31 40.57
C VAL A 269 7.44 -9.15 41.13
N ALA A 270 6.31 -8.50 41.44
CA ALA A 270 5.12 -9.16 41.99
C ALA A 270 4.23 -9.83 40.93
N GLN A 271 4.09 -9.23 39.73
CA GLN A 271 3.17 -9.67 38.68
C GLN A 271 3.87 -10.23 37.43
N GLY A 272 5.16 -9.95 37.23
CA GLY A 272 5.89 -10.31 36.02
C GLY A 272 5.54 -9.44 34.81
N LEU A 273 6.29 -9.63 33.73
CA LEU A 273 6.27 -8.75 32.55
C LEU A 273 4.95 -8.74 31.77
N LEU A 274 4.15 -9.81 31.86
CA LEU A 274 2.96 -10.04 31.02
C LEU A 274 1.62 -9.84 31.74
N ALA A 275 1.61 -9.70 33.07
CA ALA A 275 0.38 -9.51 33.86
C ALA A 275 0.25 -8.11 34.47
N ASN A 276 1.19 -7.19 34.20
CA ASN A 276 1.03 -5.79 34.59
C ASN A 276 -0.21 -5.19 33.91
N SER A 277 -1.15 -4.73 34.73
CA SER A 277 -2.35 -3.99 34.30
C SER A 277 -2.33 -2.52 34.74
N GLY A 278 -1.22 -2.07 35.33
CA GLY A 278 -1.01 -0.67 35.72
C GLY A 278 -0.45 0.19 34.59
N ASP A 279 -0.82 1.45 34.61
CA ASP A 279 -0.31 2.57 33.80
C ASP A 279 1.10 3.04 34.19
N GLU A 280 1.71 2.38 35.17
CA GLU A 280 3.02 2.72 35.72
C GLU A 280 4.15 2.25 34.79
N PHE A 281 5.18 3.09 34.62
CA PHE A 281 6.41 2.69 33.94
C PHE A 281 7.08 1.53 34.70
N LEU A 282 7.28 0.40 34.01
CA LEU A 282 7.86 -0.82 34.58
C LEU A 282 9.36 -0.66 34.86
N PHE A 283 10.01 0.21 34.09
CA PHE A 283 11.41 0.60 34.24
C PHE A 283 11.48 2.14 34.34
N SER A 284 12.05 2.69 35.41
CA SER A 284 12.09 4.15 35.67
C SER A 284 13.35 4.60 36.39
N ALA A 285 14.07 5.56 35.79
CA ALA A 285 15.21 6.27 36.38
C ALA A 285 14.84 7.25 37.50
N ALA A 286 13.59 7.74 37.48
CA ALA A 286 13.05 8.69 38.44
C ALA A 286 12.31 7.97 39.58
N GLU A 287 12.45 8.47 40.81
CA GLU A 287 11.58 8.07 41.91
C GLU A 287 10.13 8.45 41.58
N LEU A 288 9.22 7.49 41.71
CA LEU A 288 7.85 7.62 41.23
C LEU A 288 6.96 8.31 42.27
N ASP A 289 6.65 9.59 42.04
CA ASP A 289 5.28 10.04 42.30
C ASP A 289 4.32 9.31 41.33
N ARG A 290 3.09 9.06 41.75
CA ARG A 290 2.09 8.32 40.96
C ARG A 290 1.59 9.09 39.72
N LYS A 291 2.28 10.16 39.32
CA LYS A 291 1.93 11.09 38.24
C LYS A 291 3.10 11.32 37.28
N GLY A 292 4.19 10.55 37.42
CA GLY A 292 5.38 10.61 36.56
C GLY A 292 6.26 11.85 36.73
N ARG A 293 6.17 12.56 37.86
CA ARG A 293 6.90 13.81 38.15
C ARG A 293 7.98 13.63 39.23
N GLY A 294 8.95 12.78 38.94
CA GLY A 294 10.21 12.69 39.68
C GLY A 294 11.34 13.48 39.00
N ALA A 295 12.29 13.99 39.79
CA ALA A 295 13.53 14.56 39.27
C ALA A 295 14.51 13.45 38.85
N VAL A 296 15.29 13.69 37.79
CA VAL A 296 16.34 12.76 37.35
C VAL A 296 17.66 13.20 37.99
N GLU A 297 17.94 12.72 39.20
CA GLU A 297 19.14 13.11 39.95
C GLU A 297 20.44 12.40 39.49
N ARG A 298 20.33 11.36 38.67
CA ARG A 298 21.47 10.52 38.25
C ARG A 298 21.45 10.22 36.75
N VAL A 299 22.62 10.30 36.11
CA VAL A 299 22.87 9.74 34.78
C VAL A 299 23.00 8.22 34.90
N TYR A 300 22.17 7.49 34.15
CA TYR A 300 22.20 6.02 34.08
C TYR A 300 23.10 5.58 32.92
N GLY A 301 23.72 4.41 33.06
CA GLY A 301 24.56 3.84 32.00
C GLY A 301 23.76 3.31 30.81
N ASP A 302 24.48 2.88 29.78
CA ASP A 302 23.92 2.32 28.54
C ASP A 302 23.93 0.78 28.55
N VAL A 303 23.14 0.18 27.64
CA VAL A 303 23.27 -1.25 27.30
C VAL A 303 23.98 -1.37 25.96
N THR A 304 25.14 -2.04 25.95
CA THR A 304 25.97 -2.23 24.75
C THR A 304 26.20 -3.71 24.48
N VAL A 305 25.98 -4.13 23.23
CA VAL A 305 26.31 -5.46 22.71
C VAL A 305 27.41 -5.28 21.67
N GLU A 306 28.65 -5.62 22.02
CA GLU A 306 29.81 -5.45 21.14
C GLU A 306 29.77 -6.39 19.93
N LYS A 307 30.45 -5.96 18.87
CA LYS A 307 30.59 -6.76 17.65
C LYS A 307 31.22 -8.12 17.94
N GLY A 308 30.57 -9.18 17.47
CA GLY A 308 30.90 -10.57 17.72
C GLY A 308 30.04 -11.23 18.80
N ALA A 309 29.48 -10.49 19.76
CA ALA A 309 28.64 -11.05 20.81
C ALA A 309 27.38 -11.74 20.22
N GLN A 310 26.84 -12.75 20.92
CA GLN A 310 25.61 -13.43 20.53
C GLN A 310 24.60 -13.45 21.67
N LEU A 311 23.40 -12.90 21.43
CA LEU A 311 22.24 -13.03 22.29
C LEU A 311 21.18 -13.87 21.56
N VAL A 312 20.86 -15.04 22.07
CA VAL A 312 19.93 -15.99 21.44
C VAL A 312 18.79 -16.35 22.40
N ALA A 313 17.55 -16.19 21.94
CA ALA A 313 16.36 -16.71 22.59
C ALA A 313 15.60 -17.62 21.62
N PRO A 314 15.84 -18.94 21.64
CA PRO A 314 15.33 -19.85 20.63
C PRO A 314 13.83 -20.12 20.79
N THR A 315 13.17 -20.45 19.67
CA THR A 315 11.84 -21.06 19.68
C THR A 315 11.85 -22.47 20.28
N ASN A 316 10.73 -22.87 20.87
CA ASN A 316 10.45 -24.26 21.18
C ASN A 316 9.87 -25.01 19.94
N GLN A 317 9.45 -26.26 20.13
CA GLN A 317 8.87 -27.09 19.07
C GLN A 317 7.48 -26.61 18.59
N ASP A 318 6.75 -25.86 19.42
CA ASP A 318 5.38 -25.37 19.15
C ASP A 318 5.36 -24.03 18.40
N ARG A 319 6.52 -23.53 17.94
CA ARG A 319 6.73 -22.17 17.38
C ARG A 319 6.42 -21.05 18.39
N ASN A 320 6.68 -21.28 19.68
CA ASN A 320 6.67 -20.25 20.71
C ASN A 320 8.10 -19.70 20.92
N GLY A 321 8.37 -18.52 20.36
CA GLY A 321 9.68 -17.86 20.41
C GLY A 321 10.01 -17.19 21.74
N GLY A 322 11.30 -17.01 21.98
CA GLY A 322 11.81 -16.27 23.14
C GLY A 322 11.79 -14.73 22.95
N ARG A 323 12.19 -13.99 24.00
CA ARG A 323 12.32 -12.52 23.94
C ARG A 323 13.68 -12.03 24.39
N ILE A 324 14.24 -11.05 23.66
CA ILE A 324 15.42 -10.29 24.10
C ILE A 324 15.01 -8.82 24.23
N SER A 325 15.18 -8.23 25.40
CA SER A 325 14.86 -6.84 25.69
C SER A 325 16.04 -6.11 26.30
N LEU A 326 16.51 -5.06 25.63
CA LEU A 326 17.61 -4.21 26.08
C LEU A 326 17.07 -2.80 26.37
N PHE A 327 17.21 -2.34 27.62
CA PHE A 327 16.65 -1.10 28.13
C PHE A 327 17.70 -0.23 28.83
N GLY A 328 17.84 1.03 28.48
CA GLY A 328 18.80 1.92 29.14
C GLY A 328 18.73 3.37 28.70
N ALA A 329 19.65 4.20 29.19
CA ALA A 329 19.76 5.60 28.76
C ALA A 329 19.95 5.68 27.24
N ASN A 330 20.89 4.91 26.71
CA ASN A 330 21.00 4.53 25.31
C ASN A 330 21.16 3.01 25.18
N VAL A 331 20.88 2.47 23.99
CA VAL A 331 20.97 1.04 23.68
C VAL A 331 21.67 0.84 22.34
N THR A 332 22.79 0.12 22.33
CA THR A 332 23.59 -0.16 21.11
C THR A 332 23.75 -1.65 20.89
N ASN A 333 23.31 -2.15 19.72
CA ASN A 333 23.63 -3.48 19.23
C ASN A 333 24.60 -3.43 18.04
N GLU A 334 25.84 -3.86 18.27
CA GLU A 334 26.82 -4.15 17.22
C GLU A 334 26.98 -5.66 16.97
N GLY A 335 26.48 -6.52 17.87
CA GLY A 335 26.58 -7.98 17.81
C GLY A 335 25.46 -8.66 17.04
N THR A 336 25.18 -9.93 17.36
CA THR A 336 24.05 -10.70 16.83
C THR A 336 22.99 -10.92 17.91
N ILE A 337 21.73 -10.56 17.60
CA ILE A 337 20.54 -10.88 18.40
C ILE A 337 19.63 -11.80 17.58
N SER A 338 19.18 -12.92 18.13
CA SER A 338 18.33 -13.90 17.43
C SER A 338 17.13 -14.29 18.29
N THR A 339 15.91 -13.96 17.85
CA THR A 339 14.64 -14.32 18.50
C THR A 339 13.61 -14.87 17.48
N PRO A 340 13.85 -16.05 16.88
CA PRO A 340 12.90 -16.68 15.96
C PRO A 340 11.58 -17.02 16.64
N ASP A 341 10.48 -16.84 15.89
CA ASP A 341 9.08 -16.95 16.34
C ASP A 341 8.73 -16.06 17.57
N GLY A 342 9.59 -15.09 17.89
CA GLY A 342 9.60 -14.34 19.14
C GLY A 342 9.76 -12.84 18.96
N GLN A 343 10.37 -12.15 19.94
CA GLN A 343 10.49 -10.68 19.91
C GLN A 343 11.87 -10.16 20.35
N THR A 344 12.46 -9.28 19.55
CA THR A 344 13.60 -8.43 19.95
C THR A 344 13.09 -7.03 20.24
N ILE A 345 13.44 -6.46 21.40
CA ILE A 345 13.11 -5.09 21.81
C ILE A 345 14.39 -4.34 22.19
N LEU A 346 14.64 -3.22 21.54
CA LEU A 346 15.67 -2.25 21.93
C LEU A 346 14.97 -0.92 22.28
N ALA A 347 15.08 -0.44 23.52
CA ALA A 347 14.41 0.80 23.90
C ALA A 347 15.26 1.72 24.77
N ALA A 348 15.41 2.98 24.33
CA ALA A 348 16.30 3.95 24.96
C ALA A 348 15.53 5.15 25.54
N GLY A 349 15.87 5.51 26.77
CA GLY A 349 15.29 6.63 27.51
C GLY A 349 15.46 6.46 29.01
N LEU A 350 14.75 7.26 29.80
CA LEU A 350 14.80 7.20 31.26
C LEU A 350 13.62 6.46 31.89
N GLN A 351 12.59 6.15 31.09
CA GLN A 351 11.39 5.45 31.52
C GLN A 351 10.90 4.58 30.35
N ILE A 352 10.64 3.28 30.58
CA ILE A 352 10.09 2.36 29.59
C ILE A 352 8.78 1.76 30.10
N GLY A 353 7.71 2.03 29.36
CA GLY A 353 6.38 1.45 29.54
C GLY A 353 6.17 0.36 28.52
N LEU A 354 5.48 -0.71 28.91
CA LEU A 354 5.18 -1.86 28.04
C LEU A 354 3.71 -2.23 28.17
N GLN A 355 3.08 -2.58 27.06
CA GLN A 355 1.69 -3.03 26.99
C GLN A 355 1.63 -4.25 26.06
N ALA A 356 0.72 -5.21 26.31
CA ALA A 356 0.46 -6.27 25.33
C ALA A 356 -0.16 -5.66 24.06
N HIS A 357 0.34 -6.04 22.87
CA HIS A 357 -0.21 -5.52 21.62
C HIS A 357 -1.71 -5.85 21.50
N ASN A 358 -2.46 -4.98 20.83
CA ASN A 358 -3.91 -5.09 20.68
C ASN A 358 -4.28 -6.41 19.99
N SER A 359 -5.01 -7.31 20.66
CA SER A 359 -5.39 -8.61 20.09
C SER A 359 -6.32 -8.54 18.88
N ASN A 360 -6.81 -7.35 18.53
CA ASN A 360 -7.58 -7.10 17.30
C ASN A 360 -6.69 -6.73 16.09
N ASP A 361 -5.40 -6.46 16.28
CA ASP A 361 -4.38 -6.41 15.21
C ASP A 361 -3.43 -7.61 15.36
N PRO A 362 -3.76 -8.77 14.77
CA PRO A 362 -2.90 -9.95 14.80
C PRO A 362 -1.66 -9.84 13.89
N GLN A 363 -1.47 -8.75 13.14
CA GLN A 363 -0.29 -8.58 12.28
C GLN A 363 0.98 -8.29 13.09
N VAL A 364 0.85 -7.70 14.29
CA VAL A 364 1.95 -7.45 15.21
C VAL A 364 1.80 -8.33 16.45
N ARG A 365 2.87 -9.04 16.84
CA ARG A 365 2.90 -9.92 18.01
C ARG A 365 3.94 -9.46 19.01
N GLY A 366 3.56 -9.41 20.28
CA GLY A 366 4.47 -9.14 21.40
C GLY A 366 3.99 -8.02 22.32
N LEU A 367 4.95 -7.22 22.81
CA LEU A 367 4.68 -6.01 23.58
C LEU A 367 4.88 -4.76 22.72
N ASP A 368 3.96 -3.81 22.86
CA ASP A 368 4.14 -2.41 22.51
C ASP A 368 5.06 -1.72 23.52
N VAL A 369 5.81 -0.71 23.05
CA VAL A 369 6.93 -0.11 23.80
C VAL A 369 6.83 1.41 23.78
N PHE A 370 6.82 2.02 24.96
CA PHE A 370 6.62 3.45 25.15
C PHE A 370 7.80 4.07 25.91
N VAL A 371 8.45 5.06 25.31
CA VAL A 371 9.57 5.80 25.94
C VAL A 371 9.04 7.05 26.63
N GLY A 372 9.19 7.11 27.95
CA GLY A 372 8.83 8.26 28.79
C GLY A 372 9.87 9.38 28.72
N GLY A 373 10.34 9.84 29.89
CA GLY A 373 11.34 10.91 29.98
C GLY A 373 12.63 10.65 29.18
N VAL A 374 13.15 11.71 28.55
CA VAL A 374 14.43 11.74 27.82
C VAL A 374 15.15 13.05 28.13
N VAL A 375 16.48 13.00 28.27
CA VAL A 375 17.36 14.15 28.51
C VAL A 375 18.45 14.22 27.43
N PRO A 376 19.14 15.36 27.23
CA PRO A 376 20.29 15.42 26.31
C PRO A 376 21.34 14.35 26.67
N GLY A 377 21.78 13.57 25.67
CA GLY A 377 22.69 12.43 25.85
C GLY A 377 22.02 11.09 26.17
N ALA A 378 20.68 11.03 26.22
CA ALA A 378 19.91 9.80 26.34
C ALA A 378 18.84 9.71 25.23
N GLY A 379 18.25 8.53 25.06
CA GLY A 379 17.16 8.27 24.11
C GLY A 379 17.61 7.76 22.74
N THR A 380 18.86 7.32 22.58
CA THR A 380 19.38 6.77 21.32
C THR A 380 19.32 5.24 21.31
N VAL A 381 18.64 4.67 20.32
CA VAL A 381 18.72 3.24 19.99
C VAL A 381 19.51 3.08 18.69
N THR A 382 20.58 2.31 18.70
CA THR A 382 21.40 2.02 17.52
C THR A 382 21.51 0.52 17.27
N ASN A 383 21.26 0.07 16.05
CA ASN A 383 21.62 -1.26 15.57
C ASN A 383 22.62 -1.14 14.43
N SER A 384 23.89 -1.43 14.67
CA SER A 384 24.95 -1.58 13.65
C SER A 384 25.33 -3.05 13.40
N GLY A 385 24.76 -3.96 14.19
CA GLY A 385 24.96 -5.41 14.13
C GLY A 385 23.92 -6.13 13.28
N LEU A 386 23.46 -7.27 13.79
CA LEU A 386 22.51 -8.17 13.16
C LEU A 386 21.38 -8.52 14.15
N ILE A 387 20.13 -8.39 13.70
CA ILE A 387 18.92 -8.81 14.43
C ILE A 387 18.17 -9.82 13.55
N GLU A 388 18.02 -11.06 14.01
CA GLU A 388 17.35 -12.17 13.32
C GLU A 388 16.02 -12.49 14.03
N VAL A 389 14.89 -12.20 13.35
CA VAL A 389 13.53 -12.31 13.88
C VAL A 389 12.60 -13.05 12.91
N HIS A 390 13.03 -14.24 12.45
CA HIS A 390 12.23 -15.14 11.60
C HIS A 390 10.83 -15.35 12.17
N ARG A 391 9.77 -15.04 11.40
CA ARG A 391 8.34 -15.08 11.81
C ARG A 391 8.00 -14.34 13.11
N GLY A 392 8.87 -13.43 13.55
CA GLY A 392 8.80 -12.72 14.83
C GLY A 392 8.60 -11.21 14.68
N ASN A 393 9.01 -10.48 15.72
CA ASN A 393 8.97 -9.03 15.77
C ASN A 393 10.33 -8.44 16.18
N ALA A 394 10.79 -7.40 15.46
CA ALA A 394 11.84 -6.50 15.94
C ALA A 394 11.25 -5.12 16.23
N THR A 395 11.44 -4.62 17.46
CA THR A 395 11.00 -3.27 17.88
C THR A 395 12.19 -2.44 18.36
N MET A 396 12.35 -1.24 17.80
CA MET A 396 13.34 -0.24 18.24
C MET A 396 12.63 1.09 18.56
N THR A 397 12.70 1.54 19.82
CA THR A 397 11.94 2.74 20.28
C THR A 397 12.83 3.72 21.05
N GLY A 398 12.79 5.01 20.68
CA GLY A 398 13.64 6.03 21.31
C GLY A 398 13.25 7.46 20.93
N ARG A 399 14.15 8.41 21.22
CA ARG A 399 14.16 9.73 20.57
C ARG A 399 14.90 9.67 19.23
N MET A 400 16.00 8.92 19.16
CA MET A 400 16.71 8.61 17.91
C MET A 400 16.73 7.09 17.73
N VAL A 401 16.43 6.62 16.52
CA VAL A 401 16.38 5.20 16.16
C VAL A 401 17.22 4.99 14.91
N ASP A 402 18.46 4.54 15.10
CA ASP A 402 19.47 4.40 14.05
C ASP A 402 19.66 2.94 13.65
N GLN A 403 18.99 2.53 12.57
CA GLN A 403 19.08 1.22 11.95
C GLN A 403 20.19 1.23 10.88
N LEU A 404 21.43 1.01 11.34
CA LEU A 404 22.67 1.11 10.57
C LEU A 404 23.19 -0.26 10.06
N GLY A 405 22.69 -1.36 10.61
CA GLY A 405 23.13 -2.73 10.32
C GLY A 405 22.05 -3.55 9.61
N VAL A 406 21.79 -4.75 10.11
CA VAL A 406 20.79 -5.69 9.57
C VAL A 406 19.66 -5.94 10.56
N ILE A 407 18.43 -5.92 10.05
CA ILE A 407 17.28 -6.64 10.60
C ILE A 407 16.81 -7.63 9.52
N ASP A 408 16.82 -8.93 9.82
CA ASP A 408 16.34 -10.00 8.95
C ASP A 408 15.16 -10.72 9.60
N SER A 409 14.06 -10.85 8.87
CA SER A 409 12.83 -11.51 9.29
C SER A 409 12.30 -12.40 8.16
N THR A 410 11.35 -13.27 8.49
CA THR A 410 10.71 -14.16 7.51
C THR A 410 9.21 -14.18 7.66
N THR A 411 8.51 -14.52 6.57
CA THR A 411 7.06 -14.76 6.55
C THR A 411 6.77 -16.14 5.97
N SER A 412 5.97 -16.92 6.69
CA SER A 412 5.47 -18.22 6.22
C SER A 412 3.99 -18.13 5.86
N VAL A 413 3.39 -19.25 5.46
CA VAL A 413 1.95 -19.36 5.19
C VAL A 413 1.05 -19.19 6.43
N SER A 414 1.62 -19.27 7.64
CA SER A 414 0.87 -19.22 8.90
C SER A 414 1.31 -18.10 9.85
N TYR A 415 2.52 -17.57 9.70
CA TYR A 415 3.05 -16.52 10.56
C TYR A 415 3.78 -15.47 9.71
N ASN A 416 3.32 -14.22 9.81
CA ASN A 416 3.96 -13.07 9.18
C ASN A 416 5.18 -12.57 9.98
N GLY A 417 6.08 -11.82 9.34
CA GLY A 417 7.13 -11.07 10.03
C GLY A 417 6.70 -9.64 10.32
N SER A 418 7.29 -9.02 11.35
CA SER A 418 7.01 -7.61 11.68
C SER A 418 8.25 -6.84 12.16
N VAL A 419 8.34 -5.56 11.79
CA VAL A 419 9.39 -4.63 12.24
C VAL A 419 8.78 -3.28 12.62
N VAL A 420 9.18 -2.72 13.77
CA VAL A 420 8.66 -1.45 14.30
C VAL A 420 9.84 -0.54 14.67
N LEU A 421 9.97 0.60 13.99
CA LEU A 421 11.00 1.62 14.24
C LEU A 421 10.32 2.92 14.67
N ASN A 422 10.28 3.19 15.97
CA ASN A 422 9.40 4.21 16.55
C ASN A 422 10.18 5.28 17.34
N ALA A 423 10.46 6.42 16.72
CA ALA A 423 11.06 7.59 17.35
C ALA A 423 10.03 8.43 18.15
N SER A 424 9.09 7.80 18.86
CA SER A 424 8.13 8.46 19.75
C SER A 424 8.61 8.43 21.20
N TYR A 425 8.67 9.59 21.86
CA TYR A 425 9.20 9.73 23.22
C TYR A 425 8.40 10.75 24.06
N ALA A 426 8.88 11.02 25.28
CA ALA A 426 8.22 11.86 26.27
C ALA A 426 6.80 11.35 26.61
N ALA A 427 6.63 10.03 26.59
CA ALA A 427 5.37 9.39 26.95
C ALA A 427 4.99 9.64 28.42
N ARG A 428 3.70 9.59 28.70
CA ARG A 428 3.10 9.75 30.03
C ARG A 428 2.03 8.68 30.22
N SER A 429 1.71 8.34 31.47
CA SER A 429 0.51 7.55 31.78
C SER A 429 -0.75 8.24 31.21
N ASN A 430 -1.69 7.45 30.70
CA ASN A 430 -3.01 7.90 30.25
C ASN A 430 -4.09 7.78 31.36
N TYR A 431 -3.67 7.61 32.61
CA TYR A 431 -4.56 7.44 33.76
C TYR A 431 -5.13 8.77 34.27
N ASN A 432 -6.39 8.73 34.73
CA ASN A 432 -7.08 9.85 35.37
C ASN A 432 -7.55 9.42 36.76
N GLU A 433 -7.08 10.10 37.81
CA GLU A 433 -7.34 9.77 39.22
C GLU A 433 -8.82 9.73 39.62
N SER A 434 -9.72 10.28 38.80
CA SER A 434 -11.16 10.24 39.03
C SER A 434 -11.82 8.89 38.74
N ASN A 435 -11.14 7.91 38.13
CA ASN A 435 -11.71 6.59 37.86
C ASN A 435 -10.66 5.46 37.85
N SER A 436 -10.99 4.33 38.48
CA SER A 436 -10.21 3.10 38.34
C SER A 436 -10.49 2.44 36.99
N LEU A 437 -9.70 2.78 35.97
CA LEU A 437 -9.62 2.00 34.74
C LEU A 437 -9.14 0.59 35.08
N SER A 438 -10.03 -0.40 34.98
CA SER A 438 -9.60 -1.79 34.82
C SER A 438 -9.09 -1.95 33.38
N ALA A 439 -7.81 -2.34 33.23
CA ALA A 439 -7.16 -2.44 31.91
C ALA A 439 -7.84 -3.41 30.93
N ALA A 440 -8.79 -4.23 31.39
CA ALA A 440 -9.62 -5.11 30.57
C ALA A 440 -10.81 -4.41 29.86
N ALA A 441 -11.07 -3.11 30.10
CA ALA A 441 -12.32 -2.45 29.69
C ALA A 441 -12.20 -1.41 28.55
N SER A 442 -10.99 -1.05 28.10
CA SER A 442 -10.79 0.00 27.09
C SER A 442 -9.68 -0.34 26.10
N SER A 443 -9.96 -0.26 24.80
CA SER A 443 -9.00 -0.44 23.70
C SER A 443 -8.11 0.80 23.46
N GLU A 444 -7.82 1.56 24.51
CA GLU A 444 -7.01 2.78 24.47
C GLU A 444 -5.60 2.48 25.02
N PRO A 445 -4.54 3.18 24.57
CA PRO A 445 -3.19 2.92 25.06
C PRO A 445 -3.02 3.39 26.51
N LEU A 446 -2.29 2.60 27.32
CA LEU A 446 -1.93 2.92 28.71
C LEU A 446 -0.99 4.13 28.79
N PHE A 447 -0.25 4.41 27.72
CA PHE A 447 0.72 5.50 27.63
C PHE A 447 0.45 6.40 26.43
N VAL A 448 0.53 7.71 26.64
CA VAL A 448 0.39 8.77 25.63
C VAL A 448 1.77 9.34 25.33
N ALA A 449 2.31 9.07 24.13
CA ALA A 449 3.48 9.77 23.61
C ALA A 449 3.19 11.25 23.38
N THR A 450 4.15 12.14 23.64
CA THR A 450 3.95 13.59 23.52
C THR A 450 4.96 14.29 22.60
N ARG A 451 5.99 13.59 22.13
CA ARG A 451 7.02 14.10 21.22
C ARG A 451 7.47 13.05 20.22
N THR A 452 8.02 13.51 19.11
CA THR A 452 8.59 12.70 18.01
C THR A 452 10.02 13.14 17.71
N GLY A 453 10.87 12.21 17.25
CA GLY A 453 12.29 12.42 16.96
C GLY A 453 12.69 11.87 15.59
N THR A 454 13.86 11.26 15.44
CA THR A 454 14.36 10.81 14.11
C THR A 454 14.54 9.31 14.01
N VAL A 455 14.10 8.72 12.89
CA VAL A 455 14.51 7.37 12.47
C VAL A 455 15.50 7.51 11.31
N THR A 456 16.65 6.85 11.43
CA THR A 456 17.72 6.84 10.43
C THR A 456 17.94 5.40 9.95
N PHE A 457 17.86 5.15 8.64
CA PHE A 457 18.47 3.96 8.05
C PHE A 457 19.86 4.34 7.53
N GLY A 458 20.89 3.61 7.98
CA GLY A 458 22.28 3.88 7.61
C GLY A 458 22.63 3.50 6.16
N ALA A 459 23.74 4.04 5.67
CA ALA A 459 24.26 3.66 4.35
C ALA A 459 24.56 2.15 4.30
N ASP A 460 24.09 1.49 3.23
CA ASP A 460 24.18 0.04 3.01
C ASP A 460 23.50 -0.83 4.11
N SER A 461 22.64 -0.25 4.96
CA SER A 461 21.85 -1.00 5.94
C SER A 461 20.70 -1.79 5.28
N VAL A 462 20.29 -2.90 5.89
CA VAL A 462 19.24 -3.79 5.37
C VAL A 462 18.17 -4.05 6.42
N THR A 463 16.91 -3.80 6.07
CA THR A 463 15.75 -4.14 6.90
C THR A 463 14.78 -4.95 6.05
N ARG A 464 14.72 -6.27 6.26
CA ARG A 464 13.97 -7.15 5.35
C ARG A 464 13.01 -8.14 6.02
N ILE A 465 11.99 -8.54 5.27
CA ILE A 465 11.07 -9.62 5.61
C ILE A 465 10.94 -10.57 4.40
N ARG A 466 11.68 -11.67 4.40
CA ARG A 466 11.77 -12.61 3.27
C ARG A 466 10.70 -13.71 3.33
N PRO A 467 9.95 -14.01 2.26
CA PRO A 467 9.06 -15.17 2.26
C PRO A 467 9.85 -16.49 2.36
N GLU A 468 9.34 -17.46 3.11
CA GLU A 468 10.01 -18.77 3.35
C GLU A 468 9.88 -19.70 2.13
N TRP A 469 10.34 -19.28 0.95
CA TRP A 469 10.13 -19.97 -0.35
C TRP A 469 10.56 -21.45 -0.41
N GLU A 470 11.46 -21.88 0.47
CA GLU A 470 11.92 -23.27 0.60
C GLU A 470 10.94 -24.15 1.41
N SER A 471 9.93 -23.56 2.04
CA SER A 471 8.92 -24.26 2.84
C SER A 471 7.91 -25.00 1.96
N THR A 472 7.65 -26.26 2.31
CA THR A 472 6.60 -27.08 1.69
C THR A 472 5.22 -26.87 2.32
N GLU A 473 5.08 -25.99 3.32
CA GLU A 473 3.80 -25.66 3.92
C GLU A 473 2.90 -24.93 2.90
N LYS A 474 1.63 -25.36 2.81
CA LYS A 474 0.59 -24.71 2.00
C LYS A 474 -0.65 -24.45 2.84
N VAL A 475 -1.35 -23.33 2.56
CA VAL A 475 -2.65 -22.98 3.17
C VAL A 475 -3.68 -22.62 2.11
N VAL A 476 -4.96 -22.64 2.46
CA VAL A 476 -6.04 -22.28 1.54
C VAL A 476 -6.11 -20.76 1.36
N GLY A 477 -6.25 -20.29 0.11
CA GLY A 477 -6.42 -18.87 -0.19
C GLY A 477 -5.77 -18.41 -1.50
N THR A 478 -5.88 -17.10 -1.77
CA THR A 478 -5.25 -16.40 -2.91
C THR A 478 -4.28 -15.30 -2.49
N GLU A 479 -4.24 -14.97 -1.19
CA GLU A 479 -3.31 -14.04 -0.55
C GLU A 479 -3.09 -14.47 0.91
N LEU A 480 -2.08 -13.92 1.58
CA LEU A 480 -1.79 -14.26 2.98
C LEU A 480 -2.91 -13.79 3.93
N ALA A 481 -3.32 -14.66 4.84
CA ALA A 481 -4.28 -14.34 5.90
C ALA A 481 -3.76 -13.27 6.89
N LEU A 482 -2.43 -13.10 6.98
CA LEU A 482 -1.76 -12.01 7.66
C LEU A 482 -0.61 -11.51 6.76
N ALA A 483 -0.71 -10.29 6.24
CA ALA A 483 0.40 -9.64 5.56
C ALA A 483 1.53 -9.30 6.56
N SER A 484 2.79 -9.35 6.12
CA SER A 484 3.91 -8.84 6.91
C SER A 484 3.87 -7.31 6.99
N LYS A 485 4.38 -6.75 8.09
CA LYS A 485 4.14 -5.33 8.45
C LYS A 485 5.42 -4.63 8.89
N MET A 486 5.64 -3.41 8.40
CA MET A 486 6.75 -2.57 8.84
C MET A 486 6.29 -1.14 9.12
N ASP A 487 6.27 -0.78 10.41
CA ASP A 487 5.83 0.53 10.89
C ASP A 487 7.05 1.39 11.26
N VAL A 488 7.21 2.53 10.60
CA VAL A 488 8.31 3.48 10.80
C VAL A 488 7.70 4.85 11.14
N ARG A 489 7.99 5.37 12.34
CA ARG A 489 7.35 6.60 12.84
C ARG A 489 8.35 7.55 13.52
N GLY A 490 8.24 8.85 13.22
CA GLY A 490 9.04 9.91 13.82
C GLY A 490 8.56 11.31 13.45
N LEU A 491 9.40 12.31 13.69
CA LEU A 491 9.32 13.66 13.11
C LEU A 491 10.03 13.66 11.75
N ASN A 492 11.19 13.01 11.69
CA ASN A 492 11.96 12.81 10.47
C ASN A 492 12.25 11.31 10.26
N ILE A 493 12.23 10.88 9.00
CA ILE A 493 12.62 9.55 8.56
C ILE A 493 13.63 9.74 7.41
N HIS A 494 14.87 9.29 7.61
CA HIS A 494 15.95 9.44 6.62
C HIS A 494 16.52 8.08 6.23
N LEU A 495 16.46 7.74 4.94
CA LEU A 495 17.15 6.58 4.37
C LEU A 495 18.46 7.06 3.71
N THR A 496 19.59 6.72 4.32
CA THR A 496 20.92 7.21 3.95
C THR A 496 21.56 6.36 2.85
N GLY A 497 22.23 6.98 1.88
CA GLY A 497 22.96 6.32 0.80
C GLY A 497 22.14 5.24 0.10
N LYS A 498 22.55 3.97 0.27
CA LYS A 498 21.92 2.77 -0.30
C LYS A 498 21.16 1.91 0.73
N ALA A 499 20.57 2.53 1.74
CA ALA A 499 19.69 1.83 2.67
C ALA A 499 18.61 1.03 1.91
N GLU A 500 18.41 -0.23 2.29
CA GLU A 500 17.52 -1.17 1.62
C GLU A 500 16.44 -1.70 2.57
N VAL A 501 15.19 -1.35 2.27
CA VAL A 501 13.99 -1.87 2.90
C VAL A 501 13.29 -2.80 1.91
N TRP A 502 13.28 -4.11 2.19
CA TRP A 502 12.80 -5.12 1.23
C TRP A 502 11.86 -6.14 1.89
N ALA A 503 10.58 -6.14 1.50
CA ALA A 503 9.56 -7.00 2.10
C ALA A 503 8.44 -7.35 1.08
N PRO A 504 8.63 -8.38 0.24
CA PRO A 504 7.66 -8.78 -0.77
C PRO A 504 6.23 -8.98 -0.22
N SER A 505 5.23 -8.39 -0.89
CA SER A 505 3.82 -8.44 -0.50
C SER A 505 3.49 -7.88 0.91
N ALA A 506 4.39 -7.11 1.54
CA ALA A 506 4.19 -6.54 2.87
C ALA A 506 3.44 -5.19 2.86
N GLU A 507 3.02 -4.75 4.04
CA GLU A 507 2.44 -3.43 4.31
C GLU A 507 3.46 -2.56 5.05
N LEU A 508 3.88 -1.46 4.42
CA LEU A 508 4.87 -0.51 4.93
C LEU A 508 4.22 0.84 5.23
N LEU A 509 4.44 1.35 6.43
CA LEU A 509 3.96 2.64 6.90
C LEU A 509 5.14 3.53 7.32
N PHE A 510 5.27 4.69 6.69
CA PHE A 510 6.22 5.74 7.06
C PHE A 510 5.45 6.98 7.50
N ASP A 511 5.46 7.27 8.80
CA ASP A 511 4.75 8.41 9.41
C ASP A 511 5.74 9.45 9.98
N ALA A 512 5.88 10.57 9.29
CA ALA A 512 6.69 11.71 9.70
C ALA A 512 5.80 12.90 10.14
N GLY A 513 5.69 13.13 11.44
CA GLY A 513 4.78 14.13 12.02
C GLY A 513 4.98 14.30 13.53
N ARG A 514 3.93 14.73 14.24
CA ARG A 514 3.98 15.02 15.68
C ARG A 514 2.81 14.44 16.45
N TRP A 515 2.99 14.18 17.73
CA TRP A 515 1.90 13.85 18.65
C TRP A 515 1.19 15.13 19.10
N TYR A 516 -0.11 15.24 18.80
CA TYR A 516 -0.99 16.21 19.41
C TYR A 516 -1.69 15.59 20.63
N VAL A 517 -1.76 16.36 21.71
CA VAL A 517 -2.33 15.97 23.01
C VAL A 517 -3.09 17.18 23.55
N GLU A 518 -4.39 17.02 23.84
CA GLU A 518 -5.28 18.13 24.23
C GLU A 518 -4.81 18.82 25.53
N PRO A 519 -4.45 20.12 25.51
CA PRO A 519 -3.83 20.77 26.68
C PRO A 519 -4.73 20.88 27.91
N ASN A 520 -6.04 21.00 27.71
CA ASN A 520 -7.04 21.31 28.76
C ASN A 520 -8.18 20.27 28.82
N SER A 521 -7.92 19.03 28.44
CA SER A 521 -8.94 17.97 28.46
C SER A 521 -9.38 17.66 29.90
N THR A 522 -10.62 18.00 30.25
CA THR A 522 -11.29 17.49 31.45
C THR A 522 -11.93 16.11 31.20
N ALA A 523 -11.57 15.44 30.11
CA ALA A 523 -12.13 14.14 29.74
C ALA A 523 -11.52 13.00 30.58
N ARG A 524 -12.19 11.84 30.54
CA ARG A 524 -11.85 10.66 31.37
C ARG A 524 -10.58 9.93 30.91
N THR A 525 -10.14 10.17 29.68
CA THR A 525 -8.97 9.58 29.03
C THR A 525 -8.51 10.57 27.96
N VAL A 526 -7.20 10.76 27.78
CA VAL A 526 -6.69 11.59 26.69
C VAL A 526 -6.48 10.70 25.47
N LYS A 527 -7.07 11.09 24.34
CA LYS A 527 -6.84 10.39 23.06
C LYS A 527 -5.60 10.98 22.39
N PRO A 528 -4.47 10.25 22.31
CA PRO A 528 -3.29 10.72 21.60
C PRO A 528 -3.58 10.70 20.10
N LEU A 529 -3.26 11.79 19.41
CA LEU A 529 -3.47 11.91 17.97
C LEU A 529 -2.12 12.15 17.29
N PHE A 530 -1.71 11.26 16.39
CA PHE A 530 -0.59 11.51 15.52
C PHE A 530 -1.06 12.42 14.37
N VAL A 531 -0.41 13.57 14.19
CA VAL A 531 -0.81 14.58 13.20
C VAL A 531 0.29 14.89 12.20
N TYR A 532 -0.11 15.02 10.94
CA TYR A 532 0.74 15.38 9.79
C TYR A 532 0.66 16.88 9.56
N GLU A 533 0.93 17.65 10.60
CA GLU A 533 0.84 19.11 10.60
C GLU A 533 2.11 19.74 10.01
N ASP A 534 1.94 20.80 9.20
CA ASP A 534 3.06 21.54 8.62
C ASP A 534 3.67 22.51 9.66
N ALA A 535 4.88 23.02 9.43
CA ALA A 535 5.53 23.92 10.38
C ALA A 535 4.75 25.26 10.49
N PRO A 536 4.33 25.70 11.69
CA PRO A 536 3.49 26.88 11.85
C PRO A 536 4.21 28.16 11.36
N GLY A 537 3.59 28.80 10.35
CA GLY A 537 4.10 30.02 9.75
C GLY A 537 4.05 31.21 10.71
N GLY A 538 5.12 32.02 10.71
CA GLY A 538 5.29 33.19 11.57
C GLY A 538 6.73 33.31 12.05
N GLU A 539 7.22 32.29 12.77
CA GLU A 539 8.57 32.29 13.38
C GLU A 539 9.46 31.12 12.91
N SER A 540 8.89 30.09 12.26
CA SER A 540 9.60 28.84 11.91
C SER A 540 10.13 28.77 10.46
N ALA A 541 10.60 29.90 9.91
CA ALA A 541 10.99 30.01 8.50
C ALA A 541 12.10 29.01 8.10
N GLY A 542 11.72 27.91 7.44
CA GLY A 542 12.63 26.89 6.90
C GLY A 542 12.60 25.52 7.59
N ARG A 543 11.78 25.31 8.63
CA ARG A 543 11.53 23.98 9.23
C ARG A 543 10.49 23.18 8.45
N ALA A 544 10.61 21.85 8.43
CA ALA A 544 9.52 20.96 8.02
C ALA A 544 8.66 20.53 9.23
N GLY A 545 7.33 20.47 9.08
CA GLY A 545 6.43 19.93 10.12
C GLY A 545 6.55 18.40 10.33
N GLY A 546 7.13 17.72 9.34
CA GLY A 546 7.64 16.35 9.38
C GLY A 546 8.27 16.04 8.02
N GLN A 547 9.31 15.20 7.95
CA GLN A 547 9.99 14.90 6.69
C GLN A 547 10.32 13.42 6.48
N ILE A 548 10.00 12.91 5.29
CA ILE A 548 10.52 11.64 4.77
C ILE A 548 11.56 11.97 3.69
N TYR A 549 12.77 11.42 3.80
CA TYR A 549 13.86 11.70 2.87
C TYR A 549 14.57 10.40 2.48
N LEU A 550 14.67 10.13 1.18
CA LEU A 550 15.41 9.00 0.61
C LEU A 550 16.60 9.51 -0.22
N ASP A 551 17.81 9.13 0.17
CA ASP A 551 19.07 9.45 -0.52
C ASP A 551 19.20 8.74 -1.89
N ALA A 552 20.13 9.23 -2.71
CA ALA A 552 20.45 8.68 -4.02
C ALA A 552 20.96 7.22 -3.92
N GLY A 553 20.08 6.28 -4.26
CA GLY A 553 20.35 4.84 -4.21
C GLY A 553 19.60 4.08 -3.11
N ALA A 554 18.81 4.76 -2.27
CA ALA A 554 17.96 4.13 -1.26
C ALA A 554 16.79 3.39 -1.93
N VAL A 555 16.45 2.20 -1.41
CA VAL A 555 15.43 1.31 -1.98
C VAL A 555 14.37 0.97 -0.95
N VAL A 556 13.11 1.15 -1.34
CA VAL A 556 11.93 0.59 -0.65
C VAL A 556 11.21 -0.31 -1.64
N ASP A 557 11.21 -1.62 -1.40
CA ASP A 557 10.69 -2.62 -2.35
C ASP A 557 9.78 -3.62 -1.63
N VAL A 558 8.52 -3.63 -2.02
CA VAL A 558 7.49 -4.60 -1.58
C VAL A 558 6.89 -5.35 -2.76
N SER A 559 7.59 -5.38 -3.90
CA SER A 559 7.15 -6.05 -5.11
C SER A 559 6.89 -7.54 -4.87
N GLY A 560 5.90 -8.09 -5.58
CA GLY A 560 5.47 -9.47 -5.39
C GLY A 560 6.49 -10.49 -5.91
N THR A 561 6.52 -11.68 -5.30
CA THR A 561 7.43 -12.78 -5.68
C THR A 561 7.28 -13.12 -7.17
N THR A 562 8.40 -13.11 -7.90
CA THR A 562 8.49 -13.39 -9.35
C THR A 562 8.91 -14.84 -9.62
N ALA A 563 8.53 -15.37 -10.79
CA ALA A 563 8.85 -16.72 -11.26
C ALA A 563 8.53 -17.86 -10.28
N VAL A 564 7.45 -17.73 -9.51
CA VAL A 564 6.97 -18.80 -8.61
C VAL A 564 6.67 -20.05 -9.44
N GLN A 565 7.23 -21.20 -9.07
CA GLN A 565 7.00 -22.44 -9.80
C GLN A 565 5.75 -23.16 -9.29
N ALA A 566 4.82 -23.45 -10.19
CA ALA A 566 3.64 -24.30 -9.93
C ALA A 566 3.47 -25.30 -11.09
N SER A 567 2.70 -26.37 -10.89
CA SER A 567 2.32 -27.28 -11.98
C SER A 567 0.96 -26.88 -12.55
N VAL A 568 0.74 -27.02 -13.86
CA VAL A 568 -0.62 -26.89 -14.42
C VAL A 568 -1.61 -27.82 -13.68
N SER A 569 -1.16 -29.01 -13.29
CA SER A 569 -1.99 -30.00 -12.57
C SER A 569 -2.55 -29.49 -11.24
N ASP A 570 -1.94 -28.47 -10.63
CA ASP A 570 -2.37 -27.90 -9.35
C ASP A 570 -3.69 -27.13 -9.48
N ASN A 571 -4.15 -26.87 -10.72
CA ASN A 571 -5.46 -26.31 -11.02
C ASN A 571 -6.58 -27.37 -11.14
N VAL A 572 -6.25 -28.67 -11.06
CA VAL A 572 -7.23 -29.76 -11.11
C VAL A 572 -7.60 -30.20 -9.70
N ILE A 573 -8.86 -29.98 -9.31
CA ILE A 573 -9.38 -30.40 -8.00
C ILE A 573 -10.32 -31.60 -8.10
N LYS A 574 -10.43 -32.34 -6.99
CA LYS A 574 -11.43 -33.40 -6.81
C LYS A 574 -12.64 -32.85 -6.07
N VAL A 575 -13.82 -33.11 -6.60
CA VAL A 575 -15.12 -32.67 -6.07
C VAL A 575 -16.03 -33.88 -5.95
N GLU A 576 -16.75 -34.03 -4.83
CA GLU A 576 -17.78 -35.06 -4.68
C GLU A 576 -19.16 -34.46 -5.00
N LEU A 577 -19.87 -35.04 -5.97
CA LEU A 577 -21.11 -34.45 -6.49
C LEU A 577 -22.31 -34.83 -5.62
N ARG A 578 -22.64 -33.99 -4.63
CA ARG A 578 -23.83 -34.18 -3.77
C ARG A 578 -24.99 -33.27 -4.21
N GLY A 579 -26.11 -33.37 -3.48
CA GLY A 579 -27.35 -32.63 -3.80
C GLY A 579 -27.24 -31.11 -3.65
N SER A 580 -26.22 -30.62 -2.95
CA SER A 580 -25.82 -29.21 -2.82
C SER A 580 -25.15 -28.69 -4.09
N GLU A 581 -24.18 -29.43 -4.59
CA GLU A 581 -23.39 -29.14 -5.80
C GLU A 581 -24.32 -29.15 -7.04
N PHE A 582 -25.30 -30.06 -7.08
CA PHE A 582 -26.40 -30.02 -8.05
C PHE A 582 -27.50 -28.97 -7.72
N ALA A 583 -27.14 -27.85 -7.09
CA ALA A 583 -28.03 -26.70 -6.88
C ALA A 583 -28.68 -26.25 -8.20
N ASN A 584 -27.84 -26.02 -9.23
CA ASN A 584 -28.24 -25.45 -10.51
C ASN A 584 -28.64 -26.49 -11.57
N SER A 585 -28.48 -27.79 -11.28
CA SER A 585 -28.77 -28.92 -12.18
C SER A 585 -29.78 -29.91 -11.57
N PRO A 586 -31.07 -29.55 -11.44
CA PRO A 586 -32.05 -30.37 -10.72
C PRO A 586 -32.18 -31.81 -11.23
N VAL A 587 -32.02 -32.02 -12.55
CA VAL A 587 -32.12 -33.34 -13.20
C VAL A 587 -31.01 -34.33 -12.81
N GLN A 588 -29.94 -33.86 -12.17
CA GLN A 588 -28.82 -34.67 -11.69
C GLN A 588 -28.91 -35.02 -10.20
N ARG A 589 -29.78 -34.34 -9.44
CA ARG A 589 -29.87 -34.52 -7.97
C ARG A 589 -30.16 -35.97 -7.58
N ASP A 590 -30.93 -36.67 -8.39
CA ASP A 590 -31.31 -38.08 -8.21
C ASP A 590 -30.82 -38.95 -9.40
N GLY A 591 -29.68 -38.57 -10.02
CA GLY A 591 -29.06 -39.24 -11.16
C GLY A 591 -27.77 -39.99 -10.83
N GLU A 592 -27.25 -40.77 -11.79
CA GLU A 592 -26.09 -41.67 -11.64
C GLU A 592 -24.76 -40.95 -11.34
N LEU A 593 -24.72 -39.62 -11.43
CA LEU A 593 -23.55 -38.81 -11.04
C LEU A 593 -23.57 -38.38 -9.56
N ARG A 594 -24.60 -38.75 -8.79
CA ARG A 594 -24.73 -38.33 -7.38
C ARG A 594 -23.97 -39.24 -6.42
N GLY A 595 -23.02 -38.66 -5.68
CA GLY A 595 -22.08 -39.37 -4.80
C GLY A 595 -20.76 -39.73 -5.49
N GLU A 596 -20.65 -39.48 -6.79
CA GLU A 596 -19.42 -39.72 -7.54
C GLU A 596 -18.37 -38.63 -7.32
N THR A 597 -17.09 -39.01 -7.37
CA THR A 597 -15.96 -38.08 -7.27
C THR A 597 -15.44 -37.73 -8.66
N VAL A 598 -15.48 -36.45 -9.00
CA VAL A 598 -15.06 -35.92 -10.31
C VAL A 598 -13.80 -35.07 -10.19
N GLN A 599 -12.97 -35.07 -11.24
CA GLN A 599 -11.84 -34.15 -11.40
C GLN A 599 -12.25 -33.02 -12.34
N VAL A 600 -12.16 -31.79 -11.86
CA VAL A 600 -12.50 -30.56 -12.62
C VAL A 600 -11.30 -29.62 -12.66
N ASP A 601 -11.12 -28.94 -13.80
CA ASP A 601 -10.05 -27.97 -14.00
C ASP A 601 -10.57 -26.56 -13.70
N LEU A 602 -10.03 -25.90 -12.68
CA LEU A 602 -10.48 -24.59 -12.22
C LEU A 602 -10.32 -23.46 -13.25
N ARG A 603 -9.56 -23.70 -14.32
CA ARG A 603 -9.34 -22.75 -15.42
C ARG A 603 -10.48 -22.77 -16.43
N GLU A 604 -11.29 -23.83 -16.46
CA GLU A 604 -12.54 -23.89 -17.22
C GLU A 604 -13.62 -23.14 -16.43
N HIS A 605 -14.08 -21.99 -16.92
CA HIS A 605 -15.10 -21.18 -16.25
C HIS A 605 -15.94 -20.35 -17.23
N GLY A 606 -17.14 -19.93 -16.84
CA GLY A 606 -17.95 -19.04 -17.67
C GLY A 606 -19.24 -18.53 -17.03
N ASP A 607 -19.89 -17.61 -17.74
CA ASP A 607 -21.28 -17.23 -17.48
C ASP A 607 -22.23 -18.24 -18.15
N TRP A 608 -23.28 -18.69 -17.47
CA TRP A 608 -24.30 -19.55 -18.09
C TRP A 608 -25.31 -18.72 -18.92
N ASP A 609 -25.61 -19.19 -20.14
CA ASP A 609 -26.48 -18.49 -21.10
C ASP A 609 -27.92 -18.33 -20.57
N ALA A 610 -28.39 -17.08 -20.48
CA ALA A 610 -29.68 -16.73 -19.91
C ALA A 610 -30.89 -16.98 -20.84
N SER A 611 -30.67 -17.37 -22.09
CA SER A 611 -31.71 -17.90 -22.98
C SER A 611 -32.11 -19.34 -22.64
N LEU A 612 -31.28 -20.05 -21.86
CA LEU A 612 -31.50 -21.42 -21.40
C LEU A 612 -32.08 -21.46 -19.97
N ASN A 613 -32.51 -22.64 -19.54
CA ASN A 613 -33.12 -22.95 -18.24
C ASN A 613 -34.32 -22.03 -17.89
N GLY A 614 -35.25 -21.86 -18.84
CA GLY A 614 -36.51 -21.13 -18.62
C GLY A 614 -36.34 -19.66 -18.21
N GLY A 615 -35.22 -19.03 -18.57
CA GLY A 615 -34.89 -17.65 -18.19
C GLY A 615 -34.19 -17.50 -16.83
N LYS A 616 -33.83 -18.59 -16.15
CA LYS A 616 -33.05 -18.58 -14.89
C LYS A 616 -31.53 -18.52 -15.15
N GLY A 617 -31.10 -17.61 -16.01
CA GLY A 617 -29.69 -17.37 -16.30
C GLY A 617 -28.97 -16.53 -15.25
N GLY A 618 -27.66 -16.32 -15.47
CA GLY A 618 -26.87 -15.31 -14.76
C GLY A 618 -26.03 -15.80 -13.57
N TYR A 619 -25.85 -17.12 -13.39
CA TYR A 619 -24.81 -17.63 -12.49
C TYR A 619 -23.51 -17.93 -13.26
N LYS A 620 -22.39 -17.79 -12.55
CA LYS A 620 -21.06 -18.19 -13.03
C LYS A 620 -20.72 -19.59 -12.56
N TRP A 621 -20.10 -20.36 -13.44
CA TRP A 621 -19.61 -21.70 -13.16
C TRP A 621 -18.07 -21.75 -13.27
N ILE A 622 -17.46 -22.68 -12.54
CA ILE A 622 -16.02 -22.95 -12.48
C ILE A 622 -15.87 -24.49 -12.49
N GLY A 623 -14.89 -25.04 -13.20
CA GLY A 623 -14.66 -26.47 -13.34
C GLY A 623 -15.66 -27.20 -14.24
N THR A 624 -16.96 -26.96 -14.03
CA THR A 624 -18.05 -27.53 -14.82
C THR A 624 -19.32 -26.67 -14.72
N PRO A 625 -20.11 -26.52 -15.79
CA PRO A 625 -21.45 -25.94 -15.70
C PRO A 625 -22.43 -26.83 -14.93
N LEU A 626 -22.15 -28.13 -14.80
CA LEU A 626 -23.06 -29.13 -14.25
C LEU A 626 -23.24 -29.05 -12.73
N ALA A 627 -22.27 -28.48 -12.02
CA ALA A 627 -22.23 -28.48 -10.55
C ALA A 627 -21.62 -27.19 -10.02
N ASP A 628 -22.15 -26.69 -8.90
CA ASP A 628 -21.54 -25.62 -8.14
C ASP A 628 -20.37 -26.17 -7.32
N VAL A 629 -19.14 -25.85 -7.75
CA VAL A 629 -17.89 -26.25 -7.09
C VAL A 629 -17.27 -25.12 -6.26
N GLN A 630 -17.92 -23.95 -6.12
CA GLN A 630 -17.30 -22.76 -5.51
C GLN A 630 -16.79 -23.02 -4.09
N GLY A 631 -17.47 -23.86 -3.31
CA GLY A 631 -17.02 -24.29 -1.99
C GLY A 631 -15.69 -25.04 -1.97
N TYR A 632 -15.32 -25.71 -3.07
CA TYR A 632 -14.06 -26.44 -3.22
C TYR A 632 -12.93 -25.58 -3.81
N VAL A 633 -13.25 -24.52 -4.58
CA VAL A 633 -12.26 -23.53 -5.05
C VAL A 633 -11.56 -22.87 -3.86
N ASN A 634 -12.33 -22.58 -2.80
CA ASN A 634 -11.84 -22.02 -1.55
C ASN A 634 -11.00 -23.00 -0.70
N LEU A 635 -10.80 -24.25 -1.15
CA LEU A 635 -9.96 -25.27 -0.51
C LEU A 635 -8.63 -25.50 -1.25
N VAL A 636 -8.34 -24.75 -2.33
CA VAL A 636 -7.07 -24.85 -3.05
C VAL A 636 -5.93 -24.36 -2.17
N GLN A 637 -5.00 -25.27 -1.85
CA GLN A 637 -3.85 -24.97 -1.00
C GLN A 637 -2.67 -24.43 -1.82
N ARG A 638 -2.13 -23.29 -1.38
CA ARG A 638 -1.06 -22.54 -2.04
C ARG A 638 0.17 -22.38 -1.16
N SER A 639 1.34 -22.38 -1.81
CA SER A 639 2.63 -22.13 -1.19
C SER A 639 2.81 -20.64 -0.83
N ILE A 640 3.76 -20.36 0.05
CA ILE A 640 4.14 -18.98 0.41
C ILE A 640 4.61 -18.16 -0.81
N GLY A 641 5.20 -18.80 -1.83
CA GLY A 641 5.54 -18.15 -3.10
C GLY A 641 4.29 -17.64 -3.81
N GLU A 642 3.33 -18.52 -4.08
CA GLU A 642 2.05 -18.18 -4.75
C GLU A 642 1.32 -17.05 -4.01
N LEU A 643 1.22 -17.15 -2.68
CA LEU A 643 0.49 -16.21 -1.82
C LEU A 643 1.19 -14.85 -1.64
N THR A 644 2.44 -14.69 -2.10
CA THR A 644 3.19 -13.43 -2.09
C THR A 644 3.47 -12.88 -3.49
N THR A 645 2.83 -13.42 -4.54
CA THR A 645 2.94 -12.89 -5.91
C THR A 645 2.32 -11.49 -6.07
N LYS A 646 1.35 -11.12 -5.23
CA LYS A 646 0.73 -9.79 -5.21
C LYS A 646 1.74 -8.74 -4.71
N GLY A 647 1.73 -7.54 -5.31
CA GLY A 647 2.53 -6.42 -4.83
C GLY A 647 2.00 -5.88 -3.49
N GLY A 648 2.91 -5.49 -2.58
CA GLY A 648 2.58 -4.96 -1.26
C GLY A 648 2.02 -3.53 -1.25
N SER A 649 1.83 -2.95 -0.07
CA SER A 649 1.40 -1.55 0.08
C SER A 649 2.46 -0.71 0.78
N VAL A 650 2.61 0.54 0.33
CA VAL A 650 3.52 1.52 0.91
C VAL A 650 2.76 2.83 1.13
N THR A 651 2.66 3.27 2.38
CA THR A 651 2.06 4.55 2.76
C THR A 651 3.13 5.45 3.35
N MET A 652 3.25 6.67 2.81
CA MET A 652 4.23 7.66 3.23
C MET A 652 3.51 8.97 3.57
N ASN A 653 3.37 9.28 4.85
CA ASN A 653 2.71 10.48 5.35
C ASN A 653 3.76 11.42 5.97
N ALA A 654 3.87 12.66 5.50
CA ALA A 654 4.81 13.65 6.02
C ALA A 654 4.14 15.02 6.23
N GLY A 655 4.19 15.56 7.46
CA GLY A 655 3.52 16.82 7.78
C GLY A 655 4.03 18.03 6.98
N GLY A 656 5.33 18.05 6.66
CA GLY A 656 5.96 19.06 5.82
C GLY A 656 6.30 18.56 4.41
N ALA A 657 7.21 17.58 4.28
CA ALA A 657 7.76 17.24 2.97
C ALA A 657 8.14 15.76 2.77
N LEU A 658 8.02 15.28 1.53
CA LEU A 658 8.68 14.05 1.07
C LEU A 658 9.73 14.34 0.00
N VAL A 659 10.91 13.74 0.15
CA VAL A 659 12.04 13.82 -0.80
C VAL A 659 12.48 12.42 -1.21
N LEU A 660 12.58 12.21 -2.52
CA LEU A 660 13.10 11.00 -3.15
C LEU A 660 14.17 11.44 -4.15
N GLN A 661 15.46 11.33 -3.81
CA GLN A 661 16.56 11.81 -4.65
C GLN A 661 16.76 10.96 -5.94
N PRO A 662 17.44 11.48 -6.97
CA PRO A 662 17.79 10.72 -8.17
C PRO A 662 18.49 9.40 -7.85
N GLY A 663 18.00 8.30 -8.42
CA GLY A 663 18.54 6.96 -8.19
C GLY A 663 17.96 6.24 -6.96
N ALA A 664 17.23 6.92 -6.08
CA ALA A 664 16.36 6.24 -5.11
C ALA A 664 15.18 5.56 -5.84
N SER A 665 14.59 4.51 -5.25
CA SER A 665 13.36 3.92 -5.81
C SER A 665 12.38 3.33 -4.80
N VAL A 666 11.09 3.47 -5.11
CA VAL A 666 9.99 2.76 -4.46
C VAL A 666 9.33 1.81 -5.46
N ASP A 667 9.26 0.52 -5.14
CA ASP A 667 8.71 -0.52 -6.02
C ASP A 667 7.55 -1.27 -5.34
N VAL A 668 6.38 -1.24 -5.99
CA VAL A 668 5.17 -1.97 -5.59
C VAL A 668 4.66 -2.88 -6.73
N SER A 669 5.55 -3.26 -7.66
CA SER A 669 5.18 -4.07 -8.84
C SER A 669 4.60 -5.45 -8.46
N GLY A 670 3.70 -5.97 -9.29
CA GLY A 670 3.16 -7.33 -9.14
C GLY A 670 4.15 -8.39 -9.63
N GLY A 671 4.24 -9.49 -8.90
CA GLY A 671 4.99 -10.68 -9.26
C GLY A 671 4.26 -11.57 -10.26
N PHE A 672 4.71 -12.83 -10.39
CA PHE A 672 4.10 -13.80 -11.31
C PHE A 672 4.43 -15.26 -10.96
N THR A 673 3.51 -16.14 -11.33
CA THR A 673 3.67 -17.60 -11.31
C THR A 673 3.99 -18.10 -12.72
N THR A 674 4.93 -19.04 -12.82
CA THR A 674 5.20 -19.81 -14.04
C THR A 674 4.69 -21.23 -13.82
N PHE A 675 3.66 -21.61 -14.58
CA PHE A 675 3.10 -22.95 -14.55
C PHE A 675 3.89 -23.87 -15.48
N ALA A 676 4.51 -24.91 -14.94
CA ALA A 676 5.22 -25.94 -15.70
C ALA A 676 4.24 -26.82 -16.49
N ALA A 677 4.61 -27.16 -17.73
CA ALA A 677 3.85 -28.05 -18.60
C ALA A 677 3.57 -29.40 -17.91
N GLY A 678 2.33 -29.90 -18.02
CA GLY A 678 1.88 -31.01 -17.17
C GLY A 678 0.70 -31.78 -17.73
N GLU A 679 0.48 -32.97 -17.18
CA GLU A 679 -0.60 -33.87 -17.57
C GLU A 679 -1.91 -33.47 -16.84
N VAL A 680 -2.88 -32.97 -17.59
CA VAL A 680 -4.20 -32.57 -17.08
C VAL A 680 -5.18 -33.74 -17.19
N ARG A 681 -5.95 -34.00 -16.12
CA ARG A 681 -6.87 -35.14 -15.99
C ARG A 681 -8.25 -34.69 -15.51
N THR A 682 -9.13 -34.34 -16.44
CA THR A 682 -10.55 -34.05 -16.18
C THR A 682 -11.40 -35.32 -16.26
N THR A 683 -12.49 -35.39 -15.49
CA THR A 683 -13.47 -36.49 -15.62
C THR A 683 -14.25 -36.38 -16.93
N LYS A 684 -14.45 -37.52 -17.60
CA LYS A 684 -15.41 -37.65 -18.70
C LYS A 684 -16.68 -38.35 -18.20
N ILE A 685 -17.82 -37.98 -18.75
CA ILE A 685 -19.16 -38.52 -18.45
C ILE A 685 -19.84 -39.03 -19.72
N ILE A 686 -20.89 -39.86 -19.56
CA ILE A 686 -21.58 -40.54 -20.66
C ILE A 686 -22.96 -39.93 -20.92
N GLU A 687 -23.28 -39.70 -22.21
CA GLU A 687 -24.63 -39.47 -22.74
C GLU A 687 -24.89 -40.50 -23.87
N GLY A 688 -25.46 -41.65 -23.52
CA GLY A 688 -25.63 -42.80 -24.40
C GLY A 688 -24.29 -43.31 -24.96
N ASN A 689 -24.06 -43.11 -26.27
CA ASN A 689 -22.79 -43.47 -26.93
C ASN A 689 -21.81 -42.28 -27.04
N ARG A 690 -22.06 -41.15 -26.36
CA ARG A 690 -21.19 -39.98 -26.36
C ARG A 690 -20.39 -39.87 -25.07
N ILE A 691 -19.09 -39.68 -25.21
CA ILE A 691 -18.18 -39.31 -24.12
C ILE A 691 -18.07 -37.79 -24.14
N ILE A 692 -18.34 -37.14 -23.00
CA ILE A 692 -18.37 -35.68 -22.85
C ILE A 692 -17.43 -35.31 -21.69
N ASP A 693 -16.60 -34.29 -21.87
CA ASP A 693 -15.78 -33.76 -20.78
C ASP A 693 -16.66 -33.00 -19.78
N ILE A 694 -16.42 -33.14 -18.48
CA ILE A 694 -17.22 -32.49 -17.44
C ILE A 694 -17.25 -30.96 -17.55
N SER A 695 -16.19 -30.32 -18.08
CA SER A 695 -16.15 -28.89 -18.43
C SER A 695 -17.23 -28.47 -19.45
N LYS A 696 -17.74 -29.42 -20.24
CA LYS A 696 -18.71 -29.21 -21.34
C LYS A 696 -20.07 -29.83 -21.03
N ALA A 697 -20.26 -30.31 -19.80
CA ALA A 697 -21.52 -30.89 -19.33
C ALA A 697 -22.55 -29.80 -19.00
N THR A 698 -23.79 -29.95 -19.48
CA THR A 698 -24.83 -28.91 -19.39
C THR A 698 -25.93 -29.27 -18.37
N PRO A 699 -26.38 -28.35 -17.51
CA PRO A 699 -27.40 -28.56 -16.46
C PRO A 699 -28.71 -29.21 -16.88
N GLU A 700 -29.13 -29.02 -18.13
CA GLU A 700 -30.45 -29.44 -18.63
C GLU A 700 -30.52 -30.92 -19.02
N ARG A 701 -29.37 -31.60 -19.14
CA ARG A 701 -29.28 -32.98 -19.63
C ARG A 701 -29.16 -33.96 -18.47
N LYS A 702 -29.77 -35.14 -18.61
CA LYS A 702 -29.40 -36.30 -17.80
C LYS A 702 -28.14 -36.94 -18.40
N TYR A 703 -27.29 -37.50 -17.53
CA TYR A 703 -26.09 -38.24 -17.90
C TYR A 703 -26.16 -39.63 -17.26
N ASP A 704 -25.55 -40.62 -17.91
CA ASP A 704 -25.70 -42.04 -17.57
C ASP A 704 -24.60 -42.55 -16.62
N GLY A 705 -23.62 -41.70 -16.28
CA GLY A 705 -22.55 -42.01 -15.33
C GLY A 705 -21.19 -41.43 -15.75
N ILE A 706 -20.15 -41.72 -14.97
CA ILE A 706 -18.75 -41.44 -15.31
C ILE A 706 -18.25 -42.44 -16.35
N TYR A 707 -17.39 -41.99 -17.27
CA TYR A 707 -16.71 -42.88 -18.20
C TYR A 707 -15.62 -43.71 -17.51
N LEU A 708 -15.84 -45.03 -17.47
CA LEU A 708 -14.89 -46.02 -16.97
C LEU A 708 -14.37 -46.86 -18.16
N VAL A 709 -13.06 -47.08 -18.24
CA VAL A 709 -12.52 -48.15 -19.09
C VAL A 709 -12.38 -49.41 -18.25
N THR A 710 -13.08 -50.45 -18.68
CA THR A 710 -13.06 -51.78 -18.09
C THR A 710 -12.07 -52.67 -18.82
N THR A 711 -10.93 -52.95 -18.18
CA THR A 711 -9.98 -53.96 -18.67
C THR A 711 -10.49 -55.34 -18.25
N THR A 712 -11.14 -56.02 -19.19
CA THR A 712 -11.72 -57.36 -19.01
C THR A 712 -10.67 -58.43 -19.26
N THR A 713 -10.10 -58.98 -18.18
CA THR A 713 -9.08 -60.04 -18.26
C THR A 713 -9.72 -61.39 -17.95
N THR A 714 -9.93 -62.24 -18.97
CA THR A 714 -10.48 -63.59 -18.80
C THR A 714 -9.34 -64.60 -18.61
N ASP A 715 -9.37 -65.35 -17.51
CA ASP A 715 -8.45 -66.46 -17.30
C ASP A 715 -8.80 -67.63 -18.25
N PRO A 716 -7.91 -68.03 -19.18
CA PRO A 716 -8.23 -69.03 -20.19
C PRO A 716 -8.25 -70.47 -19.65
N LYS A 717 -7.79 -70.69 -18.41
CA LYS A 717 -7.76 -72.01 -17.75
C LYS A 717 -8.98 -72.22 -16.84
N TRP A 718 -9.48 -71.16 -16.23
CA TRP A 718 -10.57 -71.20 -15.26
C TRP A 718 -11.88 -70.57 -15.76
N GLY A 719 -11.89 -69.95 -16.94
CA GLY A 719 -13.08 -69.30 -17.52
C GLY A 719 -13.58 -68.09 -16.73
N THR A 720 -12.84 -67.64 -15.71
CA THR A 720 -13.24 -66.56 -14.82
C THR A 720 -12.81 -65.22 -15.38
N THR A 721 -13.80 -64.34 -15.55
CA THR A 721 -13.60 -63.00 -16.09
C THR A 721 -13.34 -62.02 -14.96
N LYS A 722 -12.13 -61.45 -14.89
CA LYS A 722 -11.81 -60.34 -13.99
C LYS A 722 -11.91 -59.02 -14.75
N THR A 723 -13.04 -58.36 -14.59
CA THR A 723 -13.25 -57.00 -15.08
C THR A 723 -12.67 -56.01 -14.08
N SER A 724 -11.57 -55.34 -14.43
CA SER A 724 -11.01 -54.24 -13.63
C SER A 724 -11.41 -52.91 -14.26
N GLY A 725 -12.31 -52.18 -13.61
CA GLY A 725 -12.72 -50.84 -14.04
C GLY A 725 -11.83 -49.76 -13.45
N GLY A 726 -11.29 -48.88 -14.29
CA GLY A 726 -10.69 -47.62 -13.88
C GLY A 726 -11.43 -46.44 -14.52
N SER A 727 -11.63 -45.35 -13.78
CA SER A 727 -12.14 -44.11 -14.38
C SER A 727 -11.09 -43.55 -15.35
N VAL A 728 -11.49 -43.30 -16.59
CA VAL A 728 -10.61 -42.69 -17.59
C VAL A 728 -10.92 -41.21 -17.67
N SER A 729 -10.20 -40.47 -16.82
CA SER A 729 -9.71 -39.16 -17.22
C SER A 729 -8.68 -39.36 -18.33
N GLU A 730 -9.14 -39.31 -19.58
CA GLU A 730 -8.25 -39.28 -20.75
C GLU A 730 -7.41 -38.00 -20.63
N SER A 731 -6.10 -38.19 -20.45
CA SER A 731 -5.19 -37.09 -20.17
C SER A 731 -4.70 -36.38 -21.42
N PHE A 732 -4.51 -35.08 -21.29
CA PHE A 732 -3.84 -34.25 -22.28
C PHE A 732 -2.64 -33.55 -21.65
N LEU A 733 -1.58 -33.37 -22.45
CA LEU A 733 -0.43 -32.57 -22.06
C LEU A 733 -0.77 -31.10 -22.29
N GLU A 734 -0.86 -30.33 -21.21
CA GLU A 734 -0.99 -28.88 -21.31
C GLU A 734 0.40 -28.24 -21.40
N ALA A 735 0.55 -27.27 -22.31
CA ALA A 735 1.71 -26.39 -22.33
C ALA A 735 1.76 -25.47 -21.09
N GLY A 736 2.97 -25.24 -20.58
CA GLY A 736 3.21 -24.27 -19.52
C GLY A 736 2.90 -22.84 -19.96
N TYR A 737 2.63 -21.96 -19.00
CA TYR A 737 2.26 -20.56 -19.22
C TYR A 737 2.64 -19.70 -18.01
N THR A 738 2.66 -18.39 -18.19
CA THR A 738 2.90 -17.40 -17.12
C THR A 738 1.58 -16.79 -16.68
N GLU A 739 1.44 -16.55 -15.37
CA GLU A 739 0.28 -15.88 -14.78
C GLU A 739 0.77 -14.73 -13.88
N GLY A 740 0.53 -13.49 -14.31
CA GLY A 740 0.90 -12.32 -13.54
C GLY A 740 -0.06 -12.06 -12.37
N ALA A 741 0.44 -11.48 -11.30
CA ALA A 741 -0.36 -11.08 -10.15
C ALA A 741 -0.62 -9.57 -10.15
N ALA A 742 -1.56 -9.12 -9.31
CA ALA A 742 -1.89 -7.71 -9.18
C ALA A 742 -0.72 -6.91 -8.59
N GLY A 743 -0.55 -5.68 -9.09
CA GLY A 743 0.35 -4.70 -8.53
C GLY A 743 -0.17 -4.14 -7.21
N GLY A 744 0.76 -3.65 -6.41
CA GLY A 744 0.52 -3.07 -5.10
C GLY A 744 0.02 -1.63 -5.14
N SER A 745 0.18 -0.94 -4.01
CA SER A 745 -0.25 0.46 -3.88
C SER A 745 0.81 1.33 -3.21
N LEU A 746 1.02 2.53 -3.75
CA LEU A 746 1.87 3.57 -3.18
C LEU A 746 1.01 4.81 -2.91
N THR A 747 0.87 5.20 -1.65
CA THR A 747 0.19 6.43 -1.23
C THR A 747 1.21 7.38 -0.61
N ILE A 748 1.31 8.59 -1.15
CA ILE A 748 2.15 9.66 -0.61
C ILE A 748 1.25 10.84 -0.23
N THR A 749 1.35 11.28 1.03
CA THR A 749 0.62 12.42 1.58
C THR A 749 1.61 13.40 2.21
N ALA A 750 1.77 14.59 1.63
CA ALA A 750 2.65 15.61 2.17
C ALA A 750 2.28 17.02 1.68
N SER A 751 2.67 18.06 2.42
CA SER A 751 2.53 19.46 2.00
C SER A 751 3.37 19.74 0.73
N GLY A 752 4.68 19.44 0.76
CA GLY A 752 5.58 19.52 -0.39
C GLY A 752 6.16 18.17 -0.82
N MET A 753 6.44 17.99 -2.11
CA MET A 753 7.02 16.75 -2.64
C MET A 753 8.14 17.01 -3.65
N ALA A 754 9.21 16.21 -3.58
CA ALA A 754 10.27 16.17 -4.57
C ALA A 754 10.54 14.72 -5.00
N LEU A 755 9.94 14.31 -6.13
CA LEU A 755 9.91 12.93 -6.60
C LEU A 755 10.96 12.70 -7.72
N ASP A 756 12.24 12.81 -7.37
CA ASP A 756 13.35 12.75 -8.31
C ASP A 756 13.91 11.32 -8.52
N GLY A 757 13.54 10.34 -7.69
CA GLY A 757 13.83 8.92 -7.90
C GLY A 757 12.89 8.22 -8.90
N ALA A 758 12.79 6.90 -8.79
CA ALA A 758 11.89 6.06 -9.59
C ALA A 758 10.75 5.48 -8.74
N LEU A 759 9.52 5.55 -9.26
CA LEU A 759 8.32 4.93 -8.67
C LEU A 759 7.78 3.88 -9.65
N ARG A 760 7.45 2.68 -9.18
CA ARG A 760 7.05 1.55 -10.05
C ARG A 760 5.88 0.76 -9.47
N GLY A 761 4.94 0.38 -10.32
CA GLY A 761 3.78 -0.48 -10.00
C GLY A 761 3.41 -1.37 -11.18
N GLN A 762 4.42 -1.93 -11.86
CA GLN A 762 4.26 -2.70 -13.09
C GLN A 762 3.59 -4.06 -12.83
N THR A 763 3.00 -4.67 -13.85
CA THR A 763 2.48 -6.05 -13.80
C THR A 763 2.82 -6.81 -15.08
N VAL A 764 2.90 -8.14 -14.98
CA VAL A 764 2.90 -9.04 -16.14
C VAL A 764 1.46 -9.32 -16.55
N VAL A 765 1.17 -9.39 -17.84
CA VAL A 765 -0.08 -9.96 -18.37
C VAL A 765 0.25 -11.32 -18.98
N GLY A 766 -0.19 -12.39 -18.33
CA GLY A 766 0.02 -13.76 -18.78
C GLY A 766 -0.75 -14.10 -20.07
N GLU A 767 -0.33 -15.14 -20.78
CA GLU A 767 -0.87 -15.54 -22.10
C GLU A 767 -2.36 -15.91 -22.05
N ARG A 768 -2.87 -16.24 -20.85
CA ARG A 768 -4.29 -16.55 -20.58
C ARG A 768 -5.08 -15.38 -19.99
N GLN A 769 -4.41 -14.33 -19.52
CA GLN A 769 -5.03 -13.21 -18.79
C GLN A 769 -5.55 -12.09 -19.71
N ARG A 770 -5.73 -12.39 -21.00
CA ARG A 770 -6.09 -11.42 -22.04
C ARG A 770 -7.45 -10.72 -21.83
N SER A 771 -8.41 -11.40 -21.20
CA SER A 771 -9.75 -10.88 -20.88
C SER A 771 -9.91 -10.41 -19.44
N GLN A 772 -9.00 -10.80 -18.55
CA GLN A 772 -8.95 -10.44 -17.13
C GLN A 772 -7.49 -10.20 -16.76
N ALA A 773 -6.93 -9.08 -17.24
CA ALA A 773 -5.54 -8.72 -16.96
C ALA A 773 -5.35 -8.39 -15.48
N PRO A 774 -4.19 -8.70 -14.86
CA PRO A 774 -3.93 -8.37 -13.47
C PRO A 774 -4.04 -6.87 -13.24
N LYS A 775 -4.71 -6.45 -12.15
CA LYS A 775 -4.83 -5.04 -11.81
C LYS A 775 -3.43 -4.46 -11.62
N ALA A 776 -3.05 -3.52 -12.49
CA ALA A 776 -1.79 -2.80 -12.39
C ALA A 776 -1.71 -1.98 -11.08
N GLY A 777 -0.50 -1.68 -10.63
CA GLY A 777 -0.28 -0.96 -9.37
C GLY A 777 -0.89 0.45 -9.39
N GLY A 778 -1.25 0.93 -8.20
CA GLY A 778 -1.84 2.25 -7.99
C GLY A 778 -0.91 3.23 -7.28
N LEU A 779 -0.79 4.45 -7.81
CA LEU A 779 -0.10 5.58 -7.19
C LEU A 779 -1.10 6.68 -6.81
N LYS A 780 -1.10 7.10 -5.56
CA LYS A 780 -1.83 8.28 -5.07
C LYS A 780 -0.88 9.33 -4.49
N LEU A 781 -0.90 10.54 -5.04
CA LEU A 781 -0.20 11.72 -4.52
C LEU A 781 -1.22 12.70 -3.94
N THR A 782 -1.06 13.08 -2.66
CA THR A 782 -1.98 13.97 -1.94
C THR A 782 -1.21 15.16 -1.35
N PHE A 783 -1.43 16.36 -1.89
CA PHE A 783 -0.71 17.58 -1.52
C PHE A 783 -1.35 18.27 -0.31
N LYS A 784 -1.36 17.56 0.83
CA LYS A 784 -2.07 17.97 2.05
C LYS A 784 -1.27 17.67 3.31
N SER A 785 -1.39 18.59 4.25
CA SER A 785 -1.03 18.48 5.67
C SER A 785 -2.30 18.54 6.51
N GLN A 786 -2.18 18.50 7.83
CA GLN A 786 -3.28 18.73 8.77
C GLN A 786 -3.13 20.06 9.49
N PHE A 787 -4.23 20.63 9.96
CA PHE A 787 -4.23 21.62 11.04
C PHE A 787 -5.18 21.20 12.15
N MET A 788 -4.91 21.67 13.37
CA MET A 788 -5.77 21.46 14.53
C MET A 788 -6.66 22.69 14.76
N ARG A 789 -7.99 22.51 14.72
CA ARG A 789 -8.94 23.59 15.01
C ARG A 789 -9.18 23.63 16.54
N GLY A 790 -8.75 24.70 17.20
CA GLY A 790 -8.66 24.80 18.67
C GLY A 790 -9.82 25.52 19.38
N ASP A 791 -10.92 25.80 18.69
CA ASP A 791 -12.09 26.54 19.18
C ASP A 791 -13.29 25.65 19.56
N LEU A 792 -13.29 24.38 19.14
CA LEU A 792 -14.32 23.39 19.45
C LEU A 792 -13.97 22.53 20.67
N VAL A 793 -15.00 21.95 21.29
CA VAL A 793 -14.92 21.16 22.55
C VAL A 793 -14.17 19.82 22.40
N SER A 794 -13.66 19.52 21.21
CA SER A 794 -12.76 18.39 20.91
C SER A 794 -11.80 18.79 19.78
N ALA A 795 -10.50 18.59 19.97
CA ALA A 795 -9.50 18.97 18.98
C ALA A 795 -9.48 17.97 17.80
N THR A 796 -10.03 18.38 16.66
CA THR A 796 -10.11 17.55 15.45
C THR A 796 -9.07 17.98 14.40
N PRO A 797 -8.39 17.01 13.74
CA PRO A 797 -7.49 17.30 12.64
C PRO A 797 -8.29 17.52 11.35
N TYR A 798 -7.95 18.56 10.61
CA TYR A 798 -8.55 18.85 9.31
C TYR A 798 -7.47 18.85 8.24
N TRP A 799 -7.67 18.07 7.17
CA TRP A 799 -6.76 18.03 6.04
C TRP A 799 -6.88 19.31 5.19
N HIS A 800 -5.77 20.02 5.04
CA HIS A 800 -5.65 21.20 4.20
C HIS A 800 -4.43 21.14 3.29
N SER A 801 -4.42 21.97 2.26
CA SER A 801 -3.24 22.18 1.41
C SER A 801 -2.62 23.53 1.76
N THR A 802 -1.45 23.52 2.42
CA THR A 802 -0.66 24.72 2.76
C THR A 802 0.09 25.28 1.55
N LEU A 803 0.56 24.40 0.67
CA LEU A 803 1.23 24.74 -0.58
C LEU A 803 0.28 24.59 -1.78
N ALA A 804 0.62 25.30 -2.86
CA ALA A 804 -0.10 25.30 -4.13
C ALA A 804 0.87 24.99 -5.30
N PRO A 805 1.47 23.78 -5.35
CA PRO A 805 2.53 23.47 -6.31
C PRO A 805 1.99 23.35 -7.74
N ASP A 806 2.71 23.92 -8.71
CA ASP A 806 2.46 23.68 -10.13
C ASP A 806 3.03 22.32 -10.56
N ILE A 807 2.14 21.37 -10.88
CA ILE A 807 2.50 20.03 -11.35
C ILE A 807 2.57 20.02 -12.87
N THR A 808 3.70 19.58 -13.45
CA THR A 808 3.89 19.50 -14.90
C THR A 808 4.36 18.11 -15.36
N PHE A 809 3.67 17.50 -16.31
CA PHE A 809 4.12 16.26 -16.95
C PHE A 809 5.18 16.53 -18.03
N ARG A 810 6.38 15.94 -17.93
CA ARG A 810 7.50 16.14 -18.88
C ARG A 810 8.63 15.12 -18.70
N GLY A 811 9.25 14.69 -19.80
CA GLY A 811 10.34 13.70 -19.79
C GLY A 811 11.72 14.24 -19.41
N THR A 812 11.90 15.55 -19.31
CA THR A 812 13.17 16.19 -18.94
C THR A 812 12.95 17.13 -17.77
N ARG A 813 13.76 16.98 -16.71
CA ARG A 813 13.70 17.84 -15.52
C ARG A 813 14.39 19.18 -15.75
N THR A 814 13.81 20.24 -15.21
CA THR A 814 14.34 21.62 -15.22
C THR A 814 14.41 22.23 -13.82
N LEU A 815 13.78 21.62 -12.81
CA LEU A 815 13.91 22.02 -11.41
C LEU A 815 15.34 21.79 -10.87
N PRO A 816 15.81 22.63 -9.92
CA PRO A 816 17.12 22.44 -9.29
C PRO A 816 17.13 21.18 -8.41
N ALA A 817 18.33 20.62 -8.20
CA ALA A 817 18.51 19.51 -7.25
C ALA A 817 18.05 19.89 -5.84
N VAL A 818 17.44 18.95 -5.11
CA VAL A 818 17.13 19.15 -3.68
C VAL A 818 18.44 19.07 -2.89
N ALA A 819 18.60 19.98 -1.92
CA ALA A 819 19.74 19.94 -1.00
C ALA A 819 19.72 18.70 -0.11
N GLU A 820 20.90 18.27 0.33
CA GLU A 820 21.10 17.14 1.25
C GLU A 820 20.27 17.27 2.53
N PHE A 821 19.86 16.12 3.07
CA PHE A 821 19.15 16.05 4.35
C PHE A 821 20.00 16.67 5.47
N LYS A 822 19.38 17.54 6.27
CA LYS A 822 20.02 18.11 7.47
C LYS A 822 18.98 18.43 8.53
N LEU A 823 19.26 18.00 9.76
CA LEU A 823 18.56 18.45 10.98
C LEU A 823 18.99 19.87 11.37
N MET A 824 18.05 20.66 11.88
CA MET A 824 18.30 21.98 12.44
C MET A 824 18.82 21.90 13.87
N GLU A 825 19.53 22.95 14.29
CA GLU A 825 20.00 23.15 15.66
C GLU A 825 18.85 23.72 16.53
N ASP A 826 17.77 22.94 16.68
CA ASP A 826 16.66 23.23 17.58
C ASP A 826 16.32 22.06 18.53
N GLN A 827 15.45 22.31 19.51
CA GLN A 827 15.24 21.40 20.65
C GLN A 827 14.52 20.09 20.27
N ASP A 828 13.74 20.11 19.19
CA ASP A 828 12.94 18.98 18.72
C ASP A 828 13.65 18.23 17.57
N GLY A 829 14.51 18.93 16.82
CA GLY A 829 15.34 18.35 15.77
C GLY A 829 14.63 18.34 14.42
N HIS A 830 13.99 19.44 14.02
CA HIS A 830 13.32 19.52 12.72
C HIS A 830 14.29 19.36 11.55
N ALA A 831 13.92 18.57 10.53
CA ALA A 831 14.61 18.59 9.25
C ALA A 831 14.41 19.93 8.51
N ARG A 832 15.39 20.28 7.67
CA ARG A 832 15.33 21.41 6.74
C ARG A 832 14.20 21.23 5.73
N ALA A 833 13.33 22.24 5.61
CA ALA A 833 12.28 22.26 4.59
C ALA A 833 12.82 22.26 3.16
N LEU A 834 11.96 21.85 2.21
CA LEU A 834 12.18 22.07 0.79
C LEU A 834 12.41 23.56 0.51
N SER A 835 13.29 23.86 -0.45
CA SER A 835 13.43 25.23 -0.95
C SER A 835 12.12 25.70 -1.57
N ALA A 836 11.83 27.01 -1.53
CA ALA A 836 10.59 27.57 -2.09
C ALA A 836 10.34 27.16 -3.56
N GLN A 837 11.41 27.05 -4.37
CA GLN A 837 11.32 26.59 -5.76
C GLN A 837 10.92 25.11 -5.90
N ARG A 838 11.27 24.25 -4.92
CA ARG A 838 10.87 22.83 -4.89
C ARG A 838 9.58 22.57 -4.13
N GLY A 839 9.12 23.51 -3.29
CA GLY A 839 7.78 23.49 -2.70
C GLY A 839 6.70 24.03 -3.65
N ALA A 840 7.06 24.91 -4.58
CA ALA A 840 6.13 25.55 -5.52
C ALA A 840 5.93 24.80 -6.85
N ALA A 841 6.69 23.74 -7.15
CA ALA A 841 6.58 23.03 -8.43
C ALA A 841 7.06 21.57 -8.35
N LEU A 842 6.43 20.71 -9.15
CA LEU A 842 6.80 19.29 -9.31
C LEU A 842 6.75 18.87 -10.78
N GLU A 843 7.80 18.20 -11.25
CA GLU A 843 7.90 17.65 -12.61
C GLU A 843 7.72 16.12 -12.56
N LEU A 844 6.70 15.59 -13.26
CA LEU A 844 6.40 14.16 -13.32
C LEU A 844 6.71 13.57 -14.70
N ALA A 845 7.31 12.38 -14.73
CA ALA A 845 7.58 11.66 -15.97
C ALA A 845 6.26 11.17 -16.62
N PRO A 846 6.03 11.37 -17.93
CA PRO A 846 4.85 10.84 -18.64
C PRO A 846 4.65 9.33 -18.49
N GLN A 847 5.75 8.58 -18.42
CA GLN A 847 5.80 7.12 -18.24
C GLN A 847 5.25 6.64 -16.89
N LEU A 848 5.03 7.54 -15.93
CA LEU A 848 4.47 7.22 -14.61
C LEU A 848 3.03 6.68 -14.71
N PHE A 849 2.29 7.03 -15.76
CA PHE A 849 0.99 6.44 -16.09
C PHE A 849 1.11 5.57 -17.35
N GLY A 850 1.04 4.25 -17.17
CA GLY A 850 1.24 3.27 -18.23
C GLY A 850 1.95 2.00 -17.77
N ALA A 851 2.30 1.14 -18.73
CA ALA A 851 2.94 -0.17 -18.47
C ALA A 851 4.35 -0.09 -17.84
N GLU A 852 5.03 1.06 -17.96
CA GLU A 852 6.34 1.31 -17.34
C GLU A 852 6.26 1.81 -15.89
N GLY A 853 5.10 2.33 -15.48
CA GLY A 853 4.87 2.97 -14.19
C GLY A 853 3.71 2.33 -13.43
N PHE A 854 2.58 3.03 -13.38
CA PHE A 854 1.35 2.63 -12.71
C PHE A 854 0.16 2.63 -13.68
N GLY A 855 -0.74 1.66 -13.53
CA GLY A 855 -2.00 1.65 -14.31
C GLY A 855 -3.14 2.43 -13.65
N SER A 856 -3.00 2.81 -12.38
CA SER A 856 -3.89 3.76 -11.71
C SER A 856 -3.06 4.91 -11.11
N LEU A 857 -3.32 6.15 -11.52
CA LEU A 857 -2.63 7.35 -11.04
C LEU A 857 -3.66 8.37 -10.54
N SER A 858 -3.55 8.76 -9.28
CA SER A 858 -4.40 9.75 -8.62
C SER A 858 -3.56 10.89 -8.04
N ILE A 859 -3.91 12.13 -8.36
CA ILE A 859 -3.23 13.35 -7.90
C ILE A 859 -4.28 14.28 -7.30
N ASP A 860 -4.12 14.60 -6.02
CA ASP A 860 -4.98 15.51 -5.25
C ASP A 860 -4.19 16.77 -4.86
N ASN A 861 -4.28 17.80 -5.71
CA ASN A 861 -3.59 19.08 -5.61
C ASN A 861 -4.59 20.26 -5.63
N THR A 862 -5.60 20.23 -4.76
CA THR A 862 -6.74 21.19 -4.76
C THR A 862 -6.39 22.68 -4.63
N GLN A 863 -5.13 23.06 -4.43
CA GLN A 863 -4.66 24.46 -4.46
C GLN A 863 -3.80 24.80 -5.70
N GLY A 864 -2.95 23.87 -6.15
CA GLY A 864 -1.98 24.11 -7.23
C GLY A 864 -2.49 23.71 -8.61
N ASN A 865 -1.88 24.22 -9.68
CA ASN A 865 -2.30 23.87 -11.04
C ASN A 865 -1.70 22.51 -11.46
N THR A 866 -2.35 21.82 -12.40
CA THR A 866 -1.79 20.60 -13.02
C THR A 866 -1.83 20.72 -14.54
N THR A 867 -0.67 20.62 -15.18
CA THR A 867 -0.48 20.85 -16.61
C THR A 867 0.10 19.63 -17.32
N LEU A 868 -0.57 19.21 -18.40
CA LEU A 868 -0.02 18.34 -19.44
C LEU A 868 0.35 19.21 -20.65
N PRO A 869 1.64 19.48 -20.91
CA PRO A 869 2.07 20.37 -21.99
C PRO A 869 1.76 19.82 -23.39
N ALA A 870 1.62 20.74 -24.36
CA ALA A 870 1.46 20.40 -25.76
C ALA A 870 2.56 19.47 -26.28
N GLY A 871 2.16 18.47 -27.08
CA GLY A 871 3.06 17.42 -27.60
C GLY A 871 3.42 16.31 -26.60
N THR A 872 2.99 16.40 -25.34
CA THR A 872 3.20 15.32 -24.35
C THR A 872 2.09 14.27 -24.48
N ASN A 873 2.46 12.99 -24.45
CA ASN A 873 1.53 11.86 -24.50
C ASN A 873 1.58 11.06 -23.19
N LEU A 874 0.41 10.77 -22.61
CA LEU A 874 0.26 9.81 -21.49
C LEU A 874 -0.41 8.53 -22.03
N LEU A 875 0.18 7.37 -21.76
CA LEU A 875 -0.19 6.08 -22.39
C LEU A 875 -0.51 5.02 -21.32
N GLY A 876 -1.71 5.12 -20.76
CA GLY A 876 -2.27 4.16 -19.81
C GLY A 876 -2.46 2.77 -20.40
N THR A 877 -2.43 1.76 -19.53
CA THR A 877 -2.78 0.38 -19.90
C THR A 877 -4.25 0.25 -20.30
N ALA A 878 -4.61 -0.89 -20.90
CA ALA A 878 -6.01 -1.31 -20.98
C ALA A 878 -6.67 -1.26 -19.59
N GLY A 879 -7.84 -0.63 -19.47
CA GLY A 879 -8.53 -0.41 -18.20
C GLY A 879 -7.87 0.60 -17.24
N GLY A 880 -6.85 1.34 -17.67
CA GLY A 880 -6.09 2.26 -16.80
C GLY A 880 -6.90 3.46 -16.28
N GLU A 881 -6.56 3.93 -15.08
CA GLU A 881 -7.28 4.98 -14.36
C GLU A 881 -6.38 6.22 -14.15
N LEU A 882 -6.80 7.39 -14.60
CA LEU A 882 -6.14 8.67 -14.30
C LEU A 882 -7.14 9.59 -13.59
N THR A 883 -6.80 10.07 -12.39
CA THR A 883 -7.57 11.08 -11.67
C THR A 883 -6.68 12.27 -11.31
N LEU A 884 -7.00 13.45 -11.83
CA LEU A 884 -6.35 14.71 -11.48
C LEU A 884 -7.37 15.62 -10.78
N ALA A 885 -7.04 16.10 -9.58
CA ALA A 885 -7.77 17.14 -8.86
C ALA A 885 -6.84 18.34 -8.61
N GLY A 886 -7.30 19.55 -8.92
CA GLY A 886 -6.43 20.73 -9.05
C GLY A 886 -7.07 22.08 -8.75
N ALA A 887 -6.21 23.08 -8.53
CA ALA A 887 -6.45 24.51 -8.73
C ALA A 887 -7.14 24.81 -10.06
N ASN A 888 -6.39 24.52 -11.13
CA ASN A 888 -6.84 24.43 -12.51
C ASN A 888 -6.16 23.22 -13.16
N ILE A 889 -6.76 22.69 -14.22
CA ILE A 889 -6.22 21.57 -14.98
C ILE A 889 -6.11 21.98 -16.45
N VAL A 890 -4.89 21.91 -17.00
CA VAL A 890 -4.57 22.36 -18.36
C VAL A 890 -4.05 21.16 -19.17
N LEU A 891 -4.86 20.70 -20.13
CA LEU A 891 -4.61 19.52 -20.94
C LEU A 891 -4.28 19.95 -22.38
N GLY A 892 -3.01 20.22 -22.67
CA GLY A 892 -2.51 20.52 -24.02
C GLY A 892 -1.97 19.31 -24.78
N GLY A 893 -1.70 18.20 -24.07
CA GLY A 893 -1.21 16.94 -24.64
C GLY A 893 -2.32 15.93 -24.99
N SER A 894 -1.93 14.70 -25.32
CA SER A 894 -2.87 13.59 -25.51
C SER A 894 -2.77 12.56 -24.37
N ILE A 895 -3.90 11.95 -24.03
CA ILE A 895 -4.01 10.93 -22.98
C ILE A 895 -4.80 9.76 -23.55
N ARG A 896 -4.24 8.55 -23.45
CA ARG A 896 -4.84 7.31 -23.96
C ARG A 896 -4.92 6.25 -22.86
N ALA A 897 -6.10 5.68 -22.62
CA ALA A 897 -6.32 4.58 -21.68
C ALA A 897 -7.49 3.70 -22.17
N PRO A 898 -7.24 2.70 -23.05
CA PRO A 898 -8.31 1.95 -23.74
C PRO A 898 -9.24 1.22 -22.78
N GLY A 899 -10.55 1.53 -22.82
CA GLY A 899 -11.54 1.02 -21.88
C GLY A 899 -11.36 1.49 -20.42
N GLY A 900 -10.49 2.46 -20.17
CA GLY A 900 -10.13 2.97 -18.84
C GLY A 900 -10.99 4.13 -18.34
N SER A 901 -10.48 4.89 -17.38
CA SER A 901 -11.15 6.05 -16.78
C SER A 901 -10.23 7.26 -16.69
N LEU A 902 -10.65 8.41 -17.22
CA LEU A 902 -9.92 9.68 -17.15
C LEU A 902 -10.81 10.73 -16.45
N THR A 903 -10.47 11.12 -15.23
CA THR A 903 -11.26 12.03 -14.39
C THR A 903 -10.45 13.27 -14.02
N PHE A 904 -11.02 14.46 -14.24
CA PHE A 904 -10.35 15.74 -14.04
C PHE A 904 -11.29 16.68 -13.27
N LYS A 905 -10.85 17.18 -12.12
CA LYS A 905 -11.65 17.97 -11.17
C LYS A 905 -10.95 19.27 -10.78
N ALA A 906 -11.47 20.41 -11.21
CA ALA A 906 -10.92 21.71 -10.81
C ALA A 906 -11.80 22.37 -9.72
N TYR A 907 -11.16 22.91 -8.69
CA TYR A 907 -11.82 23.48 -7.50
C TYR A 907 -11.58 24.99 -7.44
N ASN A 908 -12.65 25.79 -7.38
CA ASN A 908 -12.58 27.25 -7.25
C ASN A 908 -12.26 27.68 -5.81
N TYR A 909 -12.62 26.86 -4.83
CA TYR A 909 -12.33 27.05 -3.40
C TYR A 909 -11.31 26.02 -2.89
N SER A 910 -10.62 26.35 -1.80
CA SER A 910 -9.72 25.41 -1.12
C SER A 910 -10.47 24.54 -0.12
N SER A 911 -9.87 23.43 0.29
CA SER A 911 -10.44 22.59 1.36
C SER A 911 -10.47 23.27 2.74
N LEU A 912 -9.87 24.45 2.90
CA LEU A 912 -10.08 25.33 4.07
C LEU A 912 -11.33 26.17 3.87
N ASP A 913 -11.44 26.84 2.72
CA ASP A 913 -12.60 27.67 2.37
C ASP A 913 -13.87 26.82 2.44
N ASP A 914 -13.84 25.58 1.93
CA ASP A 914 -14.95 24.63 2.00
C ASP A 914 -15.46 24.39 3.43
N LEU A 915 -14.59 24.40 4.45
CA LEU A 915 -15.01 24.24 5.84
C LEU A 915 -15.76 25.48 6.33
N TRP A 916 -15.24 26.68 6.05
CA TRP A 916 -15.87 27.96 6.42
C TRP A 916 -17.14 28.27 5.61
N ILE A 917 -17.18 27.88 4.34
CA ILE A 917 -18.37 27.95 3.46
C ILE A 917 -19.44 26.96 3.92
N ASN A 918 -19.07 25.83 4.53
CA ASN A 918 -20.02 24.87 5.06
C ASN A 918 -20.51 25.18 6.49
N ASP A 919 -19.89 26.12 7.20
CA ASP A 919 -20.31 26.62 8.51
C ASP A 919 -21.57 27.53 8.40
N ILE A 920 -22.54 27.39 9.33
CA ILE A 920 -23.79 28.17 9.29
C ILE A 920 -23.57 29.60 9.76
N GLU A 921 -22.79 29.82 10.83
CA GLU A 921 -22.63 31.14 11.43
C GLU A 921 -21.76 32.03 10.53
N TYR A 922 -20.65 31.49 10.01
CA TYR A 922 -19.73 32.22 9.13
C TYR A 922 -20.39 32.70 7.82
N ARG A 923 -21.33 31.92 7.26
CA ARG A 923 -22.12 32.26 6.06
C ARG A 923 -23.08 33.45 6.24
N ILE A 924 -23.44 33.81 7.47
CA ILE A 924 -24.36 34.92 7.74
C ILE A 924 -23.62 36.28 7.63
N GLU A 925 -22.31 36.28 7.86
CA GLU A 925 -21.48 37.49 7.87
C GLU A 925 -20.66 37.68 6.58
N ASN A 926 -20.33 36.60 5.85
CA ASN A 926 -19.40 36.64 4.71
C ASN A 926 -20.06 36.28 3.37
N VAL A 927 -19.81 37.11 2.35
CA VAL A 927 -20.22 36.84 0.96
C VAL A 927 -19.07 36.20 0.20
N PHE A 928 -19.19 34.89 -0.06
CA PHE A 928 -18.18 34.13 -0.81
C PHE A 928 -18.26 34.43 -2.32
N THR A 929 -17.33 35.24 -2.81
CA THR A 929 -17.16 35.53 -4.25
C THR A 929 -16.18 34.54 -4.88
N PRO A 930 -16.55 33.85 -5.99
CA PRO A 930 -15.67 32.94 -6.70
C PRO A 930 -14.31 33.56 -7.05
N ALA A 931 -13.23 32.79 -6.90
CA ALA A 931 -11.90 33.22 -7.29
C ALA A 931 -11.80 33.30 -8.83
N PRO A 932 -11.44 34.45 -9.43
CA PRO A 932 -11.28 34.56 -10.86
C PRO A 932 -10.09 33.70 -11.34
N ASN A 933 -10.25 33.04 -12.50
CA ASN A 933 -9.25 32.14 -13.10
C ASN A 933 -8.87 30.93 -12.23
N ARG A 934 -9.81 30.42 -11.41
CA ARG A 934 -9.66 29.20 -10.62
C ARG A 934 -10.84 28.25 -10.84
N GLY A 935 -10.64 26.94 -10.70
CA GLY A 935 -11.69 25.94 -10.90
C GLY A 935 -11.94 25.63 -12.39
N VAL A 936 -10.95 25.86 -13.25
CA VAL A 936 -11.02 25.63 -14.71
C VAL A 936 -10.41 24.27 -15.08
N VAL A 937 -11.14 23.47 -15.87
CA VAL A 937 -10.59 22.32 -16.62
C VAL A 937 -10.58 22.68 -18.11
N SER A 938 -9.39 22.81 -18.70
CA SER A 938 -9.21 23.22 -20.11
C SER A 938 -8.55 22.11 -20.94
N LEU A 939 -9.12 21.83 -22.12
CA LEU A 939 -8.61 20.91 -23.13
C LEU A 939 -8.22 21.69 -24.39
N GLY A 940 -6.92 21.78 -24.64
CA GLY A 940 -6.33 22.68 -25.64
C GLY A 940 -6.47 22.19 -27.09
N VAL A 941 -6.15 23.08 -28.05
CA VAL A 941 -6.19 22.79 -29.49
C VAL A 941 -5.28 21.60 -29.82
N GLY A 942 -5.83 20.56 -30.48
CA GLY A 942 -5.12 19.35 -30.86
C GLY A 942 -5.01 18.28 -29.75
N SER A 943 -5.42 18.58 -28.52
CA SER A 943 -5.41 17.66 -27.38
C SER A 943 -6.46 16.57 -27.54
N LYS A 944 -6.14 15.33 -27.13
CA LYS A 944 -7.06 14.19 -27.22
C LYS A 944 -7.16 13.40 -25.93
N LEU A 945 -8.39 13.07 -25.53
CA LEU A 945 -8.69 12.14 -24.44
C LEU A 945 -9.32 10.88 -25.04
N ASP A 946 -8.54 9.82 -25.18
CA ASP A 946 -8.93 8.56 -25.83
C ASP A 946 -9.08 7.43 -24.78
N THR A 947 -10.30 6.95 -24.59
CA THR A 947 -10.60 5.72 -23.85
C THR A 947 -11.31 4.68 -24.71
N ALA A 948 -11.26 4.82 -26.03
CA ALA A 948 -11.95 3.94 -26.95
C ALA A 948 -11.47 2.48 -26.81
N GLY A 949 -12.39 1.55 -27.02
CA GLY A 949 -12.09 0.13 -26.97
C GLY A 949 -11.17 -0.31 -28.11
N LEU A 950 -10.35 -1.32 -27.84
CA LEU A 950 -9.34 -1.82 -28.77
C LEU A 950 -9.94 -2.50 -30.01
N LEU A 951 -9.17 -2.45 -31.10
CA LEU A 951 -9.35 -3.26 -32.31
C LEU A 951 -8.44 -4.48 -32.18
N VAL A 952 -9.00 -5.69 -32.24
CA VAL A 952 -8.25 -6.96 -32.09
C VAL A 952 -8.64 -7.93 -33.21
N ASP A 953 -7.67 -8.47 -33.95
CA ASP A 953 -7.91 -9.42 -35.05
C ASP A 953 -7.18 -10.75 -34.79
N ASP A 954 -7.90 -11.70 -34.16
CA ASP A 954 -7.36 -13.01 -33.77
C ASP A 954 -7.06 -13.93 -34.98
N ARG A 955 -7.18 -13.44 -36.22
CA ARG A 955 -6.73 -14.15 -37.43
C ARG A 955 -5.22 -14.07 -37.65
N THR A 956 -4.58 -12.99 -37.18
CA THR A 956 -3.20 -12.62 -37.55
C THR A 956 -2.22 -12.69 -36.39
N GLU A 957 -2.69 -12.70 -35.13
CA GLU A 957 -1.84 -12.88 -33.95
C GLU A 957 -1.39 -14.34 -33.80
N THR A 958 -0.12 -14.64 -34.11
CA THR A 958 0.52 -15.92 -33.78
C THR A 958 0.93 -15.97 -32.30
N GLY A 959 -0.08 -16.07 -31.43
CA GLY A 959 0.05 -15.97 -29.97
C GLY A 959 -0.87 -14.87 -29.44
N LEU A 960 -1.70 -15.19 -28.46
CA LEU A 960 -2.83 -14.36 -28.01
C LEU A 960 -2.36 -13.18 -27.12
N ALA A 961 -1.73 -12.17 -27.72
CA ALA A 961 -1.00 -11.13 -26.97
C ALA A 961 -1.83 -9.89 -26.62
N SER A 962 -2.72 -9.41 -27.49
CA SER A 962 -3.38 -8.11 -27.28
C SER A 962 -4.54 -8.16 -26.28
N PRO A 963 -4.57 -7.32 -25.22
CA PRO A 963 -5.62 -7.34 -24.20
C PRO A 963 -7.01 -7.00 -24.77
N LEU A 964 -8.05 -7.67 -24.27
CA LEU A 964 -9.41 -7.67 -24.84
C LEU A 964 -10.29 -6.52 -24.30
N ALA A 965 -9.76 -5.31 -24.21
CA ALA A 965 -10.50 -4.13 -23.76
C ALA A 965 -11.38 -3.54 -24.88
N THR A 966 -12.42 -4.28 -25.30
CA THR A 966 -13.29 -3.89 -26.43
C THR A 966 -14.39 -2.87 -26.07
N LYS A 967 -14.69 -2.65 -24.78
CA LYS A 967 -15.65 -1.61 -24.37
C LYS A 967 -14.97 -0.24 -24.31
N GLY A 968 -15.69 0.82 -24.67
CA GLY A 968 -15.25 2.19 -24.45
C GLY A 968 -15.26 2.56 -22.96
N GLY A 969 -14.30 3.38 -22.54
CA GLY A 969 -14.10 3.79 -21.14
C GLY A 969 -14.91 5.00 -20.70
N THR A 970 -14.40 5.76 -19.74
CA THR A 970 -15.09 6.94 -19.19
C THR A 970 -14.18 8.16 -19.15
N VAL A 971 -14.73 9.33 -19.52
CA VAL A 971 -14.03 10.62 -19.42
C VAL A 971 -14.92 11.62 -18.68
N ALA A 972 -14.41 12.20 -17.60
CA ALA A 972 -15.11 13.19 -16.78
C ALA A 972 -14.28 14.47 -16.63
N LEU A 973 -14.78 15.60 -17.16
CA LEU A 973 -14.24 16.94 -16.92
C LEU A 973 -15.22 17.72 -16.03
N GLU A 974 -14.84 18.03 -14.81
CA GLU A 974 -15.71 18.69 -13.83
C GLU A 974 -15.01 19.89 -13.18
N GLY A 975 -15.73 21.00 -13.00
CA GLY A 975 -15.21 22.17 -12.29
C GLY A 975 -16.19 23.34 -12.29
N TYR A 976 -15.72 24.49 -11.82
CA TYR A 976 -16.46 25.75 -11.92
C TYR A 976 -16.62 26.17 -13.39
N SER A 977 -15.55 26.05 -14.18
CA SER A 977 -15.59 26.17 -15.65
C SER A 977 -14.92 24.98 -16.34
N VAL A 978 -15.45 24.60 -17.50
CA VAL A 978 -14.91 23.51 -18.33
C VAL A 978 -14.84 24.00 -19.78
N GLU A 979 -13.68 23.86 -20.42
CA GLU A 979 -13.35 24.47 -21.71
C GLU A 979 -12.76 23.43 -22.67
N LEU A 980 -13.42 23.18 -23.80
CA LEU A 980 -12.92 22.30 -24.85
C LEU A 980 -12.68 23.12 -26.12
N ALA A 981 -11.41 23.37 -26.44
CA ALA A 981 -11.02 24.21 -27.58
C ALA A 981 -11.35 23.55 -28.94
N ALA A 982 -11.50 24.38 -29.97
CA ALA A 982 -11.69 23.91 -31.34
C ALA A 982 -10.53 23.00 -31.78
N GLY A 983 -10.84 21.82 -32.32
CA GLY A 983 -9.84 20.82 -32.72
C GLY A 983 -9.23 20.01 -31.56
N SER A 984 -9.75 20.16 -30.33
CA SER A 984 -9.63 19.14 -29.28
C SER A 984 -10.60 17.97 -29.54
N GLY A 985 -10.36 16.81 -28.92
CA GLY A 985 -11.27 15.66 -29.04
C GLY A 985 -11.35 14.76 -27.80
N VAL A 986 -12.52 14.17 -27.57
CA VAL A 986 -12.78 13.15 -26.53
C VAL A 986 -13.44 11.94 -27.18
N ASP A 987 -12.83 10.76 -27.06
CA ASP A 987 -13.36 9.50 -27.63
C ASP A 987 -13.56 8.43 -26.56
N VAL A 988 -14.80 7.92 -26.48
CA VAL A 988 -15.22 6.79 -25.65
C VAL A 988 -15.84 5.67 -26.50
N SER A 989 -15.52 5.59 -27.79
CA SER A 989 -16.11 4.61 -28.71
C SER A 989 -15.86 3.16 -28.30
N GLY A 990 -16.82 2.28 -28.57
CA GLY A 990 -16.66 0.83 -28.41
C GLY A 990 -15.76 0.26 -29.50
N GLY A 991 -14.81 -0.58 -29.09
CA GLY A 991 -13.93 -1.36 -29.95
C GLY A 991 -14.59 -2.60 -30.55
N VAL A 992 -13.77 -3.47 -31.14
CA VAL A 992 -14.21 -4.74 -31.71
C VAL A 992 -13.10 -5.80 -31.64
N VAL A 993 -13.49 -7.05 -31.36
CA VAL A 993 -12.66 -8.22 -31.64
C VAL A 993 -13.22 -8.97 -32.83
N ARG A 994 -12.34 -9.47 -33.69
CA ARG A 994 -12.64 -10.46 -34.72
C ARG A 994 -12.00 -11.79 -34.35
N SER A 995 -12.81 -12.84 -34.27
CA SER A 995 -12.33 -14.19 -33.93
C SER A 995 -11.48 -14.82 -35.05
N PRO A 996 -10.73 -15.91 -34.80
CA PRO A 996 -10.06 -16.68 -35.85
C PRO A 996 -11.05 -17.21 -36.90
N THR A 997 -12.28 -17.51 -36.48
CA THR A 997 -13.42 -17.89 -37.34
C THR A 997 -14.06 -16.71 -38.09
N GLY A 998 -13.50 -15.51 -37.98
CA GLY A 998 -13.89 -14.31 -38.73
C GLY A 998 -15.11 -13.54 -38.18
N LYS A 999 -15.71 -13.99 -37.07
CA LYS A 999 -16.87 -13.36 -36.41
C LYS A 999 -16.47 -12.08 -35.69
N PHE A 1000 -17.18 -10.98 -35.93
CA PHE A 1000 -17.04 -9.73 -35.19
C PHE A 1000 -17.85 -9.74 -33.89
N THR A 1001 -17.27 -9.24 -32.81
CA THR A 1001 -17.93 -8.95 -31.52
C THR A 1001 -17.54 -7.54 -31.08
N TYR A 1002 -18.48 -6.62 -31.12
CA TYR A 1002 -18.28 -5.21 -30.72
C TYR A 1002 -18.46 -5.02 -29.22
N GLY A 1003 -17.68 -4.13 -28.61
CA GLY A 1003 -18.02 -3.58 -27.30
C GLY A 1003 -18.97 -2.40 -27.39
N SER A 1004 -19.64 -2.07 -26.28
CA SER A 1004 -20.45 -0.86 -26.15
C SER A 1004 -19.58 0.40 -26.15
N GLY A 1005 -20.15 1.53 -26.56
CA GLY A 1005 -19.59 2.84 -26.26
C GLY A 1005 -19.59 3.11 -24.74
N GLY A 1006 -18.65 3.95 -24.32
CA GLY A 1006 -18.42 4.36 -22.95
C GLY A 1006 -19.23 5.59 -22.54
N ALA A 1007 -18.70 6.42 -21.63
CA ALA A 1007 -19.42 7.62 -21.16
C ALA A 1007 -18.53 8.88 -21.05
N ILE A 1008 -19.05 10.00 -21.56
CA ILE A 1008 -18.47 11.35 -21.40
C ILE A 1008 -19.33 12.15 -20.42
N ARG A 1009 -18.69 12.79 -19.44
CA ARG A 1009 -19.30 13.74 -18.51
C ARG A 1009 -18.55 15.07 -18.55
N LEU A 1010 -19.21 16.14 -18.98
CA LEU A 1010 -18.69 17.50 -18.90
C LEU A 1010 -19.57 18.31 -17.94
N ALA A 1011 -18.99 18.90 -16.90
CA ALA A 1011 -19.75 19.54 -15.83
C ALA A 1011 -19.11 20.85 -15.38
N GLY A 1012 -19.53 21.96 -16.01
CA GLY A 1012 -19.26 23.33 -15.55
C GLY A 1012 -20.42 23.91 -14.74
N GLY A 1013 -20.30 25.18 -14.34
CA GLY A 1013 -21.39 25.99 -13.79
C GLY A 1013 -21.58 25.97 -12.27
N GLN A 1014 -20.76 25.22 -11.54
CA GLN A 1014 -20.88 25.00 -10.10
C GLN A 1014 -19.57 24.45 -9.52
N ASP A 1015 -19.15 24.96 -8.35
CA ASP A 1015 -17.95 24.46 -7.68
C ASP A 1015 -18.13 23.05 -7.06
N LEU A 1016 -17.03 22.30 -6.94
CA LEU A 1016 -17.03 20.91 -6.49
C LEU A 1016 -16.92 20.74 -4.97
N GLY A 1017 -16.35 21.69 -4.24
CA GLY A 1017 -16.29 21.69 -2.77
C GLY A 1017 -17.48 22.46 -2.18
N ALA A 1018 -17.67 23.68 -2.66
CA ALA A 1018 -18.75 24.58 -2.30
C ALA A 1018 -19.91 24.48 -3.30
N THR A 1019 -20.67 23.37 -3.28
CA THR A 1019 -21.76 23.11 -4.26
C THR A 1019 -22.90 24.13 -4.28
N ASN A 1020 -22.98 24.99 -3.26
CA ASN A 1020 -23.87 26.17 -3.21
C ASN A 1020 -23.38 27.36 -4.05
N VAL A 1021 -22.14 27.33 -4.56
CA VAL A 1021 -21.56 28.38 -5.40
C VAL A 1021 -21.69 28.01 -6.87
N LEU A 1022 -22.38 28.87 -7.61
CA LEU A 1022 -22.79 28.69 -8.99
C LEU A 1022 -22.13 29.74 -9.90
N GLY A 1023 -22.21 29.54 -11.22
CA GLY A 1023 -21.55 30.38 -12.23
C GLY A 1023 -20.30 29.69 -12.82
N GLY A 1024 -19.51 30.43 -13.58
CA GLY A 1024 -18.57 29.84 -14.55
C GLY A 1024 -19.32 29.37 -15.80
N HIS A 1025 -18.70 28.53 -16.63
CA HIS A 1025 -19.22 28.16 -17.96
C HIS A 1025 -18.90 26.72 -18.38
N LEU A 1026 -19.50 26.28 -19.48
CA LEU A 1026 -19.13 25.05 -20.20
C LEU A 1026 -19.00 25.39 -21.68
N ASP A 1027 -17.76 25.59 -22.13
CA ASP A 1027 -17.43 25.91 -23.52
C ASP A 1027 -17.11 24.64 -24.29
N LEU A 1028 -17.87 24.37 -25.35
CA LEU A 1028 -17.84 23.11 -26.09
C LEU A 1028 -17.59 23.33 -27.59
N ALA A 1029 -16.32 23.47 -27.97
CA ALA A 1029 -15.87 23.53 -29.37
C ALA A 1029 -15.06 22.29 -29.82
N GLY A 1030 -14.78 21.36 -28.91
CA GLY A 1030 -14.12 20.07 -29.20
C GLY A 1030 -15.05 19.00 -29.79
N GLU A 1031 -14.46 17.99 -30.44
CA GLU A 1031 -15.18 16.83 -30.96
C GLU A 1031 -15.48 15.80 -29.84
N LEU A 1032 -16.71 15.27 -29.78
CA LEU A 1032 -17.11 14.23 -28.82
C LEU A 1032 -17.56 12.98 -29.57
N SER A 1033 -16.90 11.84 -29.30
CA SER A 1033 -17.16 10.54 -29.93
C SER A 1033 -17.47 9.45 -28.89
N GLY A 1034 -18.41 8.57 -29.25
CA GLY A 1034 -18.87 7.44 -28.44
C GLY A 1034 -19.55 6.37 -29.31
N TYR A 1035 -19.01 6.13 -30.50
CA TYR A 1035 -19.60 5.22 -31.50
C TYR A 1035 -19.56 3.76 -31.05
N SER A 1036 -20.44 2.91 -31.57
CA SER A 1036 -20.34 1.45 -31.44
C SER A 1036 -21.08 0.73 -32.57
N GLY A 1037 -20.68 -0.51 -32.86
CA GLY A 1037 -21.46 -1.47 -33.65
C GLY A 1037 -22.62 -2.11 -32.86
N THR A 1038 -22.71 -1.86 -31.55
CA THR A 1038 -23.84 -2.18 -30.67
C THR A 1038 -24.36 -0.90 -30.00
N VAL A 1039 -24.47 -0.87 -28.67
CA VAL A 1039 -25.00 0.26 -27.90
C VAL A 1039 -24.00 1.42 -27.95
N GLY A 1040 -24.43 2.58 -28.45
CA GLY A 1040 -23.64 3.81 -28.46
C GLY A 1040 -23.42 4.37 -27.06
N GLY A 1041 -22.41 5.20 -26.91
CA GLY A 1041 -21.99 5.75 -25.62
C GLY A 1041 -22.99 6.73 -25.01
N GLN A 1042 -22.67 7.22 -23.82
CA GLN A 1042 -23.48 8.16 -23.06
C GLN A 1042 -22.80 9.53 -23.01
N LEU A 1043 -23.55 10.61 -23.23
CA LEU A 1043 -23.07 11.97 -23.07
C LEU A 1043 -23.87 12.69 -21.97
N SER A 1044 -23.20 13.19 -20.95
CA SER A 1044 -23.77 13.90 -19.80
C SER A 1044 -23.17 15.29 -19.69
N LEU A 1045 -23.99 16.33 -19.83
CA LEU A 1045 -23.57 17.73 -19.81
C LEU A 1045 -24.26 18.47 -18.66
N LYS A 1046 -23.50 19.19 -17.84
CA LYS A 1046 -23.99 20.12 -16.80
C LYS A 1046 -23.44 21.53 -17.06
N ALA A 1047 -24.31 22.54 -17.07
CA ALA A 1047 -23.96 23.94 -17.33
C ALA A 1047 -24.88 24.91 -16.55
N PRO A 1048 -24.54 26.22 -16.47
CA PRO A 1048 -25.42 27.23 -15.85
C PRO A 1048 -26.81 27.26 -16.50
N SER A 1049 -26.88 27.50 -17.81
CA SER A 1049 -28.12 27.39 -18.60
C SER A 1049 -27.85 26.67 -19.92
N ILE A 1050 -28.81 25.86 -20.35
CA ILE A 1050 -28.77 25.09 -21.60
C ILE A 1050 -29.97 25.49 -22.46
N GLN A 1051 -29.71 25.86 -23.72
CA GLN A 1051 -30.74 26.14 -24.72
C GLN A 1051 -30.67 25.13 -25.87
N VAL A 1052 -31.82 24.61 -26.30
CA VAL A 1052 -31.94 23.75 -27.48
C VAL A 1052 -32.78 24.45 -28.54
N GLY A 1053 -32.19 24.67 -29.71
CA GLY A 1053 -32.75 25.45 -30.82
C GLY A 1053 -32.48 26.96 -30.71
N GLY A 1054 -32.73 27.67 -31.82
CA GLY A 1054 -32.61 29.13 -31.90
C GLY A 1054 -31.17 29.66 -31.70
N THR A 1055 -31.07 30.86 -31.14
CA THR A 1055 -29.82 31.55 -30.75
C THR A 1055 -30.01 32.21 -29.39
N THR A 1056 -28.92 32.65 -28.75
CA THR A 1056 -28.94 33.41 -27.50
C THR A 1056 -28.02 34.62 -27.60
N ALA A 1057 -28.24 35.62 -26.74
CA ALA A 1057 -27.32 36.74 -26.51
C ALA A 1057 -26.60 36.66 -25.16
N ARG A 1058 -26.84 35.61 -24.36
CA ARG A 1058 -26.15 35.36 -23.08
C ARG A 1058 -24.88 34.51 -23.32
N PRO A 1059 -23.69 34.96 -22.90
CA PRO A 1059 -22.45 34.22 -23.14
C PRO A 1059 -22.36 32.90 -22.36
N THR A 1060 -23.03 32.79 -21.22
CA THR A 1060 -23.02 31.61 -20.33
C THR A 1060 -24.05 30.53 -20.69
N THR A 1061 -24.94 30.80 -21.64
CA THR A 1061 -25.99 29.86 -22.07
C THR A 1061 -25.49 28.96 -23.19
N LEU A 1062 -25.31 27.67 -22.90
CA LEU A 1062 -24.82 26.67 -23.84
C LEU A 1062 -25.91 26.30 -24.86
N VAL A 1063 -25.70 26.57 -26.16
CA VAL A 1063 -26.71 26.38 -27.22
C VAL A 1063 -26.46 25.13 -28.07
N PHE A 1064 -27.45 24.25 -28.16
CA PHE A 1064 -27.45 23.10 -29.06
C PHE A 1064 -28.45 23.26 -30.21
N GLN A 1065 -27.99 23.05 -31.44
CA GLN A 1065 -28.90 22.88 -32.59
C GLN A 1065 -29.42 21.44 -32.66
N PRO A 1066 -30.64 21.18 -33.18
CA PRO A 1066 -31.27 19.86 -33.06
C PRO A 1066 -30.51 18.70 -33.73
N GLY A 1067 -29.65 18.99 -34.72
CA GLY A 1067 -28.77 18.00 -35.33
C GLY A 1067 -27.71 17.41 -34.39
N PHE A 1068 -27.48 18.02 -33.22
CA PHE A 1068 -26.56 17.50 -32.18
C PHE A 1068 -26.93 16.09 -31.73
N PHE A 1069 -28.22 15.78 -31.59
CA PHE A 1069 -28.74 14.45 -31.21
C PHE A 1069 -28.62 13.38 -32.31
N GLN A 1070 -27.82 13.64 -33.36
CA GLN A 1070 -27.46 12.73 -34.45
C GLN A 1070 -25.93 12.66 -34.69
N GLN A 1071 -25.13 13.21 -33.76
CA GLN A 1071 -23.67 13.34 -33.83
C GLN A 1071 -22.99 12.48 -32.75
N GLY A 1072 -21.68 12.26 -32.89
CA GLY A 1072 -20.83 11.51 -31.93
C GLY A 1072 -21.13 10.01 -31.74
N GLY A 1073 -22.29 9.52 -32.18
CA GLY A 1073 -22.69 8.10 -32.08
C GLY A 1073 -23.29 7.70 -30.74
N PHE A 1074 -23.63 8.66 -29.88
CA PHE A 1074 -24.20 8.40 -28.55
C PHE A 1074 -25.59 7.75 -28.60
N GLY A 1075 -25.82 6.76 -27.73
CA GLY A 1075 -27.11 6.13 -27.47
C GLY A 1075 -27.87 6.77 -26.30
N ALA A 1076 -27.24 7.66 -25.53
CA ALA A 1076 -27.91 8.44 -24.48
C ALA A 1076 -27.34 9.85 -24.36
N PHE A 1077 -28.23 10.83 -24.18
CA PHE A 1077 -27.90 12.23 -23.88
C PHE A 1077 -28.59 12.65 -22.57
N LYS A 1078 -27.82 13.16 -21.61
CA LYS A 1078 -28.30 13.88 -20.43
C LYS A 1078 -27.85 15.34 -20.52
N LEU A 1079 -28.79 16.27 -20.48
CA LEU A 1079 -28.54 17.71 -20.37
C LEU A 1079 -29.09 18.18 -19.03
N GLU A 1080 -28.25 18.80 -18.20
CA GLU A 1080 -28.59 19.26 -16.85
C GLU A 1080 -28.27 20.75 -16.68
N GLY A 1081 -29.31 21.56 -16.56
CA GLY A 1081 -29.19 22.99 -16.28
C GLY A 1081 -29.30 23.30 -14.80
N LEU A 1082 -28.59 24.32 -14.34
CA LEU A 1082 -28.66 24.79 -12.95
C LEU A 1082 -29.63 25.98 -12.80
N GLY A 1083 -29.70 26.82 -13.83
CA GLY A 1083 -30.35 28.12 -13.84
C GLY A 1083 -29.34 29.24 -13.59
N GLU A 1084 -29.69 30.47 -13.98
CA GLU A 1084 -28.87 31.66 -13.71
C GLU A 1084 -29.70 32.73 -12.99
N TRP A 1085 -29.03 33.49 -12.13
CA TRP A 1085 -29.58 34.70 -11.53
C TRP A 1085 -29.66 35.84 -12.55
N THR A 1086 -30.53 36.81 -12.32
CA THR A 1086 -30.56 38.07 -13.08
C THR A 1086 -30.74 39.26 -12.13
N GLU A 1087 -30.13 40.40 -12.47
CA GLU A 1087 -30.20 41.63 -11.67
C GLU A 1087 -31.64 42.15 -11.48
N THR A 1088 -32.57 41.77 -12.36
CA THR A 1088 -33.97 42.15 -12.24
C THR A 1088 -34.72 41.20 -11.30
N ARG A 1089 -35.11 41.70 -10.12
CA ARG A 1089 -35.89 40.90 -9.15
C ARG A 1089 -37.12 40.24 -9.81
N TYR A 1090 -37.27 38.94 -9.56
CA TYR A 1090 -38.29 38.04 -10.12
C TYR A 1090 -38.15 37.69 -11.61
N GLN A 1091 -37.06 38.07 -12.28
CA GLN A 1091 -36.63 37.42 -13.52
C GLN A 1091 -35.59 36.32 -13.22
N PHE A 1092 -35.70 35.19 -13.89
CA PHE A 1092 -34.83 34.03 -13.75
C PHE A 1092 -34.49 33.49 -15.13
N VAL A 1093 -33.27 32.98 -15.31
CA VAL A 1093 -32.94 32.17 -16.49
C VAL A 1093 -33.28 30.72 -16.17
N PRO A 1094 -34.11 30.02 -16.97
CA PRO A 1094 -34.35 28.60 -16.77
C PRO A 1094 -33.04 27.83 -16.89
N GLY A 1095 -32.88 26.76 -16.12
CA GLY A 1095 -31.74 25.86 -16.27
C GLY A 1095 -31.74 25.22 -17.66
N LEU A 1096 -32.92 24.86 -18.17
CA LEU A 1096 -33.03 24.27 -19.50
C LEU A 1096 -34.22 24.82 -20.28
N LEU A 1097 -33.97 25.34 -21.48
CA LEU A 1097 -34.97 25.85 -22.42
C LEU A 1097 -34.89 25.10 -23.76
N VAL A 1098 -35.98 24.45 -24.17
CA VAL A 1098 -36.17 24.08 -25.59
C VAL A 1098 -36.99 25.18 -26.25
N VAL A 1099 -36.44 25.81 -27.29
CA VAL A 1099 -37.02 26.99 -27.95
C VAL A 1099 -38.30 26.60 -28.71
N PRO A 1100 -39.36 27.43 -28.74
CA PRO A 1100 -40.58 27.15 -29.51
C PRO A 1100 -40.30 26.78 -30.97
N GLY A 1101 -41.06 25.81 -31.50
CA GLY A 1101 -40.92 25.28 -32.85
C GLY A 1101 -39.70 24.38 -33.09
N THR A 1102 -38.93 24.03 -32.06
CA THR A 1102 -37.75 23.15 -32.21
C THR A 1102 -38.15 21.72 -32.55
N ALA A 1103 -37.53 21.13 -33.58
CA ALA A 1103 -37.77 19.75 -34.00
C ALA A 1103 -36.54 18.87 -33.74
N ILE A 1104 -36.60 18.01 -32.72
CA ILE A 1104 -35.56 17.06 -32.33
C ILE A 1104 -35.91 15.67 -32.88
N ASP A 1105 -35.00 15.10 -33.66
CA ASP A 1105 -35.08 13.74 -34.20
C ASP A 1105 -33.80 13.01 -33.82
N ALA A 1106 -33.84 12.22 -32.75
CA ALA A 1106 -32.66 11.65 -32.11
C ALA A 1106 -32.36 10.24 -32.66
N ARG A 1107 -31.18 10.08 -33.28
CA ARG A 1107 -30.80 8.86 -34.02
C ARG A 1107 -29.33 8.50 -33.78
N GLN A 1108 -29.06 7.27 -33.33
CA GLN A 1108 -27.69 6.79 -33.14
C GLN A 1108 -27.01 6.58 -34.51
N ARG A 1109 -25.81 7.14 -34.69
CA ARG A 1109 -24.87 6.68 -35.72
C ARG A 1109 -24.03 5.53 -35.15
N SER A 1110 -24.00 4.40 -35.82
CA SER A 1110 -23.13 3.27 -35.47
C SER A 1110 -21.90 3.23 -36.36
N ARG A 1111 -20.84 2.62 -35.84
CA ARG A 1111 -19.58 2.41 -36.55
C ARG A 1111 -19.29 0.91 -36.56
N PHE A 1112 -19.08 0.37 -37.75
CA PHE A 1112 -18.86 -1.07 -37.96
C PHE A 1112 -17.43 -1.28 -38.46
N ALA A 1113 -16.85 -2.44 -38.17
CA ALA A 1113 -15.51 -2.78 -38.60
C ALA A 1113 -15.53 -3.45 -39.98
N ILE A 1114 -14.55 -3.10 -40.80
CA ILE A 1114 -14.27 -3.69 -42.11
C ILE A 1114 -12.93 -4.42 -42.00
N ALA A 1115 -12.84 -5.59 -42.62
CA ALA A 1115 -11.59 -6.31 -42.75
C ALA A 1115 -10.79 -5.76 -43.94
N GLY A 1116 -9.57 -5.29 -43.67
CA GLY A 1116 -8.51 -5.27 -44.69
C GLY A 1116 -7.95 -6.68 -44.92
N ALA A 1117 -6.86 -6.79 -45.67
CA ALA A 1117 -6.09 -8.03 -45.74
C ALA A 1117 -5.56 -8.40 -44.34
N ASP A 1118 -4.72 -7.52 -43.80
CA ASP A 1118 -3.87 -7.79 -42.63
C ASP A 1118 -4.30 -7.02 -41.36
N SER A 1119 -5.39 -6.24 -41.40
CA SER A 1119 -5.85 -5.45 -40.25
C SER A 1119 -7.37 -5.19 -40.23
N LEU A 1120 -7.87 -4.77 -39.06
CA LEU A 1120 -9.20 -4.19 -38.88
C LEU A 1120 -9.17 -2.68 -39.09
N MET A 1121 -10.18 -2.17 -39.80
CA MET A 1121 -10.40 -0.73 -39.98
C MET A 1121 -11.85 -0.38 -39.63
N TRP A 1122 -12.10 0.86 -39.19
CA TRP A 1122 -13.46 1.35 -39.02
C TRP A 1122 -14.07 1.79 -40.35
N ALA A 1123 -15.34 1.46 -40.56
CA ALA A 1123 -16.18 2.10 -41.56
C ALA A 1123 -16.50 3.55 -41.17
N GLU A 1124 -16.97 4.33 -42.16
CA GLU A 1124 -17.59 5.63 -41.91
C GLU A 1124 -18.85 5.50 -41.03
N PRO A 1125 -19.06 6.35 -40.00
CA PRO A 1125 -20.20 6.24 -39.11
C PRO A 1125 -21.55 6.51 -39.80
N ALA A 1126 -22.42 5.50 -39.81
CA ALA A 1126 -23.69 5.50 -40.53
C ALA A 1126 -24.89 5.30 -39.60
N VAL A 1127 -26.07 5.82 -40.00
CA VAL A 1127 -27.35 5.46 -39.38
C VAL A 1127 -27.86 4.20 -40.08
N GLN A 1128 -28.26 3.17 -39.32
CA GLN A 1128 -28.91 1.99 -39.90
C GLN A 1128 -30.15 2.39 -40.71
N SER A 1129 -30.27 1.89 -41.94
CA SER A 1129 -31.32 2.33 -42.87
C SER A 1129 -32.71 1.99 -42.32
N GLU A 1130 -32.93 0.72 -41.98
CA GLU A 1130 -34.17 0.20 -41.42
C GLU A 1130 -34.40 0.66 -39.98
N ARG A 1131 -35.53 1.31 -39.72
CA ARG A 1131 -35.87 1.89 -38.41
C ARG A 1131 -35.99 0.86 -37.29
N ALA A 1132 -36.37 -0.38 -37.62
CA ALA A 1132 -36.50 -1.48 -36.65
C ALA A 1132 -35.15 -2.04 -36.18
N LEU A 1133 -34.06 -1.79 -36.92
CA LEU A 1133 -32.70 -2.28 -36.63
C LEU A 1133 -31.79 -1.20 -36.02
N ARG A 1134 -32.33 -0.01 -35.73
CA ARG A 1134 -31.58 1.06 -35.06
C ARG A 1134 -31.55 0.85 -33.55
N ASN A 1135 -30.42 1.18 -32.94
CA ASN A 1135 -30.33 1.29 -31.49
C ASN A 1135 -31.13 2.53 -31.02
N PRO A 1136 -31.94 2.41 -29.96
CA PRO A 1136 -32.71 3.53 -29.42
C PRO A 1136 -31.80 4.61 -28.83
N VAL A 1137 -32.12 5.88 -29.08
CA VAL A 1137 -31.53 7.00 -28.34
C VAL A 1137 -32.41 7.36 -27.14
N ASN A 1138 -31.78 7.58 -25.99
CA ASN A 1138 -32.42 8.06 -24.77
C ASN A 1138 -32.08 9.54 -24.54
N LEU A 1139 -33.09 10.35 -24.23
CA LEU A 1139 -32.96 11.77 -23.94
C LEU A 1139 -33.40 12.07 -22.50
N THR A 1140 -32.54 12.75 -21.74
CA THR A 1140 -32.82 13.20 -20.38
C THR A 1140 -32.56 14.70 -20.30
N PHE A 1141 -33.63 15.47 -20.15
CA PHE A 1141 -33.56 16.91 -19.90
C PHE A 1141 -33.83 17.16 -18.42
N ALA A 1142 -32.87 17.74 -17.72
CA ALA A 1142 -32.90 17.99 -16.29
C ALA A 1142 -32.67 19.48 -15.97
N ALA A 1143 -33.32 20.00 -14.94
CA ALA A 1143 -32.97 21.28 -14.32
C ALA A 1143 -32.99 21.18 -12.79
N THR A 1144 -31.84 21.36 -12.13
CA THR A 1144 -31.65 20.97 -10.73
C THR A 1144 -31.62 22.19 -9.81
N GLU A 1145 -32.52 22.29 -8.82
CA GLU A 1145 -32.42 23.28 -7.74
C GLU A 1145 -31.35 22.87 -6.71
N HIS A 1146 -30.67 23.87 -6.12
CA HIS A 1146 -29.69 23.63 -5.08
C HIS A 1146 -30.35 23.37 -3.69
N PRO A 1147 -30.19 22.16 -3.10
CA PRO A 1147 -31.06 21.69 -2.01
C PRO A 1147 -30.88 22.40 -0.66
N LYS A 1148 -29.75 23.10 -0.41
CA LYS A 1148 -29.53 23.80 0.88
C LYS A 1148 -30.27 25.14 1.01
N LEU A 1149 -31.01 25.60 0.00
CA LEU A 1149 -31.82 26.83 0.06
C LEU A 1149 -33.23 26.62 0.62
N GLY A 1150 -33.62 25.39 0.97
CA GLY A 1150 -35.02 25.03 1.22
C GLY A 1150 -35.62 25.33 2.61
N ALA A 1151 -34.85 25.83 3.58
CA ALA A 1151 -35.29 25.94 4.99
C ALA A 1151 -35.18 27.35 5.59
N ASP A 1152 -33.96 27.86 5.79
CA ASP A 1152 -33.71 29.08 6.60
C ASP A 1152 -33.84 30.41 5.83
N PHE A 1153 -34.99 30.61 5.17
CA PHE A 1153 -35.33 31.87 4.49
C PHE A 1153 -35.89 32.94 5.47
N ASP A 1154 -35.06 33.41 6.41
CA ASP A 1154 -35.33 34.67 7.12
C ASP A 1154 -35.17 35.88 6.16
N ALA A 1155 -35.89 36.96 6.41
CA ALA A 1155 -35.95 38.16 5.57
C ALA A 1155 -34.59 38.92 5.42
N ARG A 1156 -33.53 38.46 6.09
CA ARG A 1156 -32.17 39.02 6.01
C ARG A 1156 -31.40 38.56 4.76
N THR A 1157 -31.68 37.36 4.24
CA THR A 1157 -30.95 36.78 3.09
C THR A 1157 -31.36 37.39 1.73
N ASP A 1158 -32.44 38.17 1.68
CA ASP A 1158 -32.90 38.89 0.46
C ASP A 1158 -31.86 39.92 -0.05
N LYS A 1159 -30.83 40.24 0.74
CA LYS A 1159 -29.64 41.01 0.33
C LYS A 1159 -28.68 40.27 -0.61
N LEU A 1160 -28.66 38.93 -0.59
CA LEU A 1160 -27.67 38.13 -1.33
C LEU A 1160 -28.11 37.75 -2.75
N GLY A 1161 -29.38 37.95 -3.10
CA GLY A 1161 -29.90 37.70 -4.45
C GLY A 1161 -30.03 36.23 -4.86
N LEU A 1162 -29.45 35.27 -4.12
CA LEU A 1162 -29.29 33.82 -4.43
C LEU A 1162 -30.59 32.99 -4.60
N ARG A 1163 -31.48 33.41 -5.50
CA ARG A 1163 -32.53 32.58 -6.10
C ARG A 1163 -32.15 32.22 -7.53
N VAL A 1164 -31.39 31.14 -7.65
CA VAL A 1164 -31.32 30.35 -8.89
C VAL A 1164 -32.47 29.33 -8.86
N ARG A 1165 -33.07 29.04 -10.02
CA ARG A 1165 -34.14 28.05 -10.15
C ARG A 1165 -33.80 26.99 -11.20
N GLY A 1166 -33.90 25.73 -10.80
CA GLY A 1166 -33.94 24.58 -11.70
C GLY A 1166 -35.26 24.48 -12.47
N ASP A 1167 -35.64 25.54 -13.19
CA ASP A 1167 -36.81 25.57 -14.05
C ASP A 1167 -36.45 25.01 -15.44
N LEU A 1168 -37.27 24.08 -15.93
CA LEU A 1168 -37.17 23.46 -17.25
C LEU A 1168 -38.39 23.85 -18.09
N ILE A 1169 -38.16 24.38 -19.30
CA ILE A 1169 -39.22 24.90 -20.17
C ILE A 1169 -39.10 24.27 -21.57
N VAL A 1170 -40.17 23.62 -22.03
CA VAL A 1170 -40.30 23.13 -23.41
C VAL A 1170 -41.27 24.05 -24.17
N GLY A 1171 -40.74 24.83 -25.11
CA GLY A 1171 -41.45 25.86 -25.85
C GLY A 1171 -42.56 25.32 -26.76
N ALA A 1172 -43.54 26.17 -27.06
CA ALA A 1172 -44.73 25.78 -27.82
C ALA A 1172 -44.38 25.23 -29.22
N GLY A 1173 -45.13 24.25 -29.71
CA GLY A 1173 -44.90 23.64 -31.02
C GLY A 1173 -43.59 22.82 -31.18
N THR A 1174 -42.89 22.51 -30.08
CA THR A 1174 -41.69 21.65 -30.12
C THR A 1174 -42.07 20.20 -30.47
N SER A 1175 -41.34 19.55 -31.37
CA SER A 1175 -41.45 18.11 -31.61
C SER A 1175 -40.18 17.36 -31.20
N ILE A 1176 -40.33 16.21 -30.54
CA ILE A 1176 -39.23 15.36 -30.07
C ILE A 1176 -39.54 13.92 -30.43
N THR A 1177 -38.72 13.31 -31.28
CA THR A 1177 -38.89 11.92 -31.75
C THR A 1177 -37.65 11.09 -31.47
N THR A 1178 -37.84 9.88 -30.96
CA THR A 1178 -36.79 8.84 -30.86
C THR A 1178 -37.12 7.65 -31.75
N ASP A 1179 -36.14 6.78 -31.97
CA ASP A 1179 -36.36 5.45 -32.54
C ASP A 1179 -36.99 4.47 -31.51
N PRO A 1180 -37.55 3.32 -31.95
CA PRO A 1180 -38.36 2.45 -31.11
C PRO A 1180 -37.62 1.93 -29.87
N LYS A 1181 -38.34 1.78 -28.75
CA LYS A 1181 -37.81 1.50 -27.39
C LYS A 1181 -36.97 2.62 -26.76
N GLY A 1182 -36.77 3.76 -27.44
CA GLY A 1182 -36.12 4.94 -26.85
C GLY A 1182 -36.90 5.56 -25.70
N SER A 1183 -36.27 6.50 -25.00
CA SER A 1183 -36.94 7.21 -23.90
C SER A 1183 -36.68 8.71 -23.92
N VAL A 1184 -37.65 9.46 -23.40
CA VAL A 1184 -37.55 10.91 -23.21
C VAL A 1184 -38.01 11.22 -21.79
N SER A 1185 -37.11 11.77 -20.99
CA SER A 1185 -37.41 12.17 -19.61
C SER A 1185 -37.19 13.67 -19.40
N PHE A 1186 -38.14 14.29 -18.70
CA PHE A 1186 -38.09 15.68 -18.26
C PHE A 1186 -38.12 15.69 -16.74
N SER A 1187 -37.11 16.31 -16.11
CA SER A 1187 -37.04 16.44 -14.66
C SER A 1187 -36.61 17.85 -14.26
N GLY A 1188 -37.15 18.32 -13.14
CA GLY A 1188 -36.65 19.54 -12.51
C GLY A 1188 -37.57 20.04 -11.41
N ASN A 1189 -37.34 21.25 -10.93
CA ASN A 1189 -38.18 21.85 -9.90
C ASN A 1189 -39.53 22.28 -10.48
N THR A 1190 -39.50 23.19 -11.46
CA THR A 1190 -40.65 23.47 -12.33
C THR A 1190 -40.39 22.82 -13.68
N VAL A 1191 -41.34 22.02 -14.18
CA VAL A 1191 -41.31 21.49 -15.55
C VAL A 1191 -42.52 22.04 -16.30
N ALA A 1192 -42.28 22.97 -17.21
CA ALA A 1192 -43.29 23.56 -18.09
C ALA A 1192 -43.20 22.92 -19.48
N ILE A 1193 -44.30 22.32 -19.94
CA ILE A 1193 -44.45 21.79 -21.30
C ILE A 1193 -45.60 22.55 -21.94
N ASN A 1194 -45.28 23.41 -22.91
CA ASN A 1194 -46.23 24.38 -23.46
C ASN A 1194 -47.13 23.77 -24.55
N GLU A 1195 -48.07 24.57 -25.06
CA GLU A 1195 -49.05 24.15 -26.06
C GLU A 1195 -48.42 23.62 -27.36
N GLY A 1196 -49.01 22.57 -27.93
CA GLY A 1196 -48.54 21.98 -29.19
C GLY A 1196 -47.23 21.20 -29.12
N VAL A 1197 -46.68 20.92 -27.93
CA VAL A 1197 -45.50 20.05 -27.80
C VAL A 1197 -45.88 18.59 -28.08
N ALA A 1198 -45.11 17.91 -28.94
CA ALA A 1198 -45.31 16.51 -29.32
C ALA A 1198 -44.06 15.67 -29.02
N VAL A 1199 -44.19 14.65 -28.15
CA VAL A 1199 -43.09 13.74 -27.79
C VAL A 1199 -43.43 12.31 -28.21
N THR A 1200 -42.58 11.69 -29.04
CA THR A 1200 -42.85 10.40 -29.70
C THR A 1200 -41.71 9.40 -29.43
N ALA A 1201 -41.97 8.41 -28.57
CA ALA A 1201 -41.06 7.31 -28.25
C ALA A 1201 -41.76 5.94 -28.45
N PRO A 1202 -41.77 5.37 -29.67
CA PRO A 1202 -42.59 4.20 -30.01
C PRO A 1202 -42.19 2.95 -29.23
N GLY A 1203 -43.12 2.37 -28.46
CA GLY A 1203 -42.82 1.22 -27.57
C GLY A 1203 -41.76 1.53 -26.50
N GLY A 1204 -41.54 2.82 -26.21
CA GLY A 1204 -40.53 3.36 -25.31
C GLY A 1204 -41.12 3.92 -24.03
N ARG A 1205 -40.39 4.86 -23.39
CA ARG A 1205 -40.85 5.51 -22.15
C ARG A 1205 -40.76 7.03 -22.23
N ILE A 1206 -41.87 7.71 -21.96
CA ILE A 1206 -41.90 9.15 -21.70
C ILE A 1206 -42.11 9.34 -20.19
N SER A 1207 -41.42 10.30 -19.57
CA SER A 1207 -41.61 10.63 -18.16
C SER A 1207 -41.43 12.13 -17.88
N VAL A 1208 -42.20 12.64 -16.93
CA VAL A 1208 -42.18 14.04 -16.47
C VAL A 1208 -42.16 14.02 -14.94
N LYS A 1209 -41.24 14.74 -14.30
CA LYS A 1209 -41.12 14.83 -12.84
C LYS A 1209 -40.80 16.25 -12.38
N GLY A 1210 -41.74 16.88 -11.67
CA GLY A 1210 -41.53 18.15 -10.97
C GLY A 1210 -41.04 17.97 -9.52
N GLY A 1211 -40.72 19.08 -8.87
CA GLY A 1211 -40.43 19.15 -7.43
C GLY A 1211 -41.68 18.99 -6.57
N GLY A 1212 -41.52 18.43 -5.36
CA GLY A 1212 -42.64 18.07 -4.48
C GLY A 1212 -43.30 19.22 -3.71
N GLY A 1213 -42.74 20.44 -3.76
CA GLY A 1213 -43.29 21.57 -3.03
C GLY A 1213 -42.69 22.91 -3.45
N PHE A 1214 -43.52 23.77 -4.05
CA PHE A 1214 -43.28 25.21 -4.18
C PHE A 1214 -44.60 25.94 -3.94
N GLN A 1215 -44.59 26.99 -3.12
CA GLN A 1215 -45.79 27.80 -2.93
C GLN A 1215 -46.10 28.58 -4.20
N LEU A 1216 -47.26 28.30 -4.80
CA LEU A 1216 -47.79 29.03 -5.94
C LEU A 1216 -48.29 30.39 -5.44
N VAL A 1217 -47.44 31.42 -5.54
CA VAL A 1217 -47.75 32.80 -5.10
C VAL A 1217 -48.80 33.40 -6.04
N VAL A 1218 -50.06 33.05 -5.81
CA VAL A 1218 -51.23 33.63 -6.46
C VAL A 1218 -51.30 35.10 -6.07
N ARG A 1219 -50.73 35.99 -6.90
CA ARG A 1219 -50.96 37.43 -6.81
C ARG A 1219 -52.42 37.74 -7.16
N ARG A 1220 -53.32 37.60 -6.18
CA ARG A 1220 -54.64 38.25 -6.23
C ARG A 1220 -54.40 39.75 -6.44
N ARG A 1221 -54.77 40.27 -7.61
CA ARG A 1221 -55.02 41.72 -7.75
C ARG A 1221 -56.23 42.04 -6.88
N ALA A 1222 -55.99 42.60 -5.70
CA ALA A 1222 -57.03 43.19 -4.88
C ALA A 1222 -57.48 44.50 -5.54
N ASN A 1223 -58.43 44.42 -6.47
CA ASN A 1223 -59.33 45.55 -6.69
C ASN A 1223 -60.18 45.68 -5.43
N GLY A 1224 -60.17 46.87 -4.80
CA GLY A 1224 -60.88 47.11 -3.55
C GLY A 1224 -62.39 46.88 -3.70
N GLY A 1225 -62.96 46.10 -2.78
CA GLY A 1225 -64.35 45.62 -2.85
C GLY A 1225 -65.08 45.49 -1.51
N ARG A 1226 -64.60 46.25 -0.50
CA ARG A 1226 -64.84 46.13 0.94
C ARG A 1226 -64.12 44.94 1.59
#